data_AF-A0AA88NZ14-F1
#
_entry.id   AF-A0AA88NZ14-F1
#
_cell.length_a   1.000
_cell.length_b   1.000
_cell.length_c   1.000
_cell.angle_alpha   90.00
_cell.angle_beta   90.00
_cell.angle_gamma   90.00
#
_symmetry.space_group_name_H-M   'P 1'
#
loop_
_entity.id
_entity.type
_entity.pdbx_description
1 polymer ?
#
loop_
_entity_poly.entity_id
_entity_poly.type
_entity_poly.pdbx_seq_one_letter_code
_entity_poly.pdbx_strand_id
1 'polypeptide(L)'
;MALGSPQHEHPFGHLIDTLQSEQYEERRYFNPQKLSDARYEELPFCMRVLLESAIRKCDGFYIKTDDVSSILDWQKQQNQAEVAFSPARVLLQDFTGIPAMVDLAAMRDALAKQGVDPNLVNPRCPTDLIVDHSLQIDYSKCAIQSPPTPTDESHGATVRSPAGRPSPRGSSSSGGHCTGQRPGHRGGCSKASCSDAPSGRSVAVQIENTPLLCPFHLQPVSEPETMLRNQEMELIRNKERLQFFKWCSKAFKNVNVVPPDINTVHQVNLEYLCQVIQEGDGFIYPDSVVGTDSHTTMINGLGILGWGVGGIESEAVMLGQPVSLTLPQVVGCKLVGTINPLATSIDIVLGITKHLRQAGINGKFVEFFGPGVQQLSAPDRTTIANMCPEYNATVSFFPVDDITLQHFKHTICSGEKLVVLEDYLKAIKLYRSYGDQSEDPQYSEVIEMNLSSIVPHVSGPKRPQDRVAVTCMKEDFINCLNEKVGFKGFHISKEKQATQVPFLHEGAEYNLAHGSVVIAAVISCTNNCNPSVMLAAGLLAKKATEAGLTVKPYIRTSLVPGSGTVTHYLNTSGVLPYLRKLGFEVVGYGCATCVGNTAPLPESVVDAIKQGDLVACGVLSGNRHLEGRLCDCVRANYLASPPLVVAYAIAGTVSINLETEPLGVNSEGKDVYLRDIWPSKEEVNHTEENIVIASMFKDLRSRMEKGSTFWNGLESAESALFPWDPKSTYIRCPSFFSKLSKEVCTPQSIEGAYPLLFLGDKVTTDHISPAGSIARVSAAAKYLQSKRLTPREFNSYGARRGNDAVMTRGTFASIKLQNRLIGKTGPKTLHIPSGQMLDVFEAAERYQRDGVPLIILAGKEYGSGSSRDWAAKGPYLLGVRAVIAESFEKIHRNHLVGMGIAPLQFMTGQNADSLELCGKERFTINIPQELTPLQQLTVQTSTGKSFSVVALFENDMDVAFFRHGGILKYRSRSRNSEQAARTQALGFILFEGTMSRRYDSRTTIFSPEGRLYQVEYAMEAIGHAGTCLGILANDGVLLAAERRNIHKLLDEVFFSEKIYKLNEDMACSVAGITSDANVLTNELRLIAQRYLLQYQEPIPCEQLVTALCDIKQAYTQFGGKRPFGVSLLYMGWDKHYGFQLYQSDPSGNYGGWKATCIGNNSAAAVSMLKQDYKEGEMTLSSALALAVKVLNKTMDVSKLSAEKVEIATLTRENGKTRIKVLKQKEVEELIKKHEAEEAKAEKDKKEKEQKEKDK
;
A
#
# COMPACT_ATOMS: atom_id res chain seq x y z
N MET A 1 25.18 17.26 9.79
CA MET A 1 26.19 17.83 10.73
C MET A 1 25.53 18.02 12.09
N ALA A 2 26.29 18.31 13.16
CA ALA A 2 25.82 18.48 14.54
C ALA A 2 25.51 17.21 15.37
N LEU A 3 26.32 16.15 15.23
CA LEU A 3 26.45 15.07 16.24
C LEU A 3 27.92 14.78 16.58
N GLY A 4 28.73 15.85 16.68
CA GLY A 4 30.17 15.78 16.90
C GLY A 4 30.74 16.90 17.78
N SER A 5 29.89 17.67 18.46
CA SER A 5 30.26 18.63 19.50
C SER A 5 29.92 18.04 20.88
N PRO A 6 30.59 18.46 21.97
CA PRO A 6 30.24 18.03 23.32
C PRO A 6 28.83 18.52 23.70
N GLN A 7 28.16 17.75 24.56
CA GLN A 7 26.84 18.00 25.16
C GLN A 7 26.34 19.47 25.08
N HIS A 8 25.56 19.79 24.05
CA HIS A 8 24.56 20.84 24.19
C HIS A 8 23.32 20.21 24.84
N GLU A 9 22.93 20.73 26.00
CA GLU A 9 21.64 20.39 26.60
C GLU A 9 20.51 20.84 25.66
N HIS A 10 19.45 20.02 25.58
CA HIS A 10 18.28 20.33 24.78
C HIS A 10 17.62 21.62 25.34
N PRO A 11 17.30 22.64 24.51
CA PRO A 11 16.84 23.95 25.01
C PRO A 11 15.64 23.88 25.96
N PHE A 12 14.73 22.93 25.70
CA PHE A 12 13.54 22.68 26.50
C PHE A 12 13.66 21.44 27.42
N GLY A 13 14.88 20.99 27.73
CA GLY A 13 15.12 19.81 28.59
C GLY A 13 14.53 19.93 30.00
N HIS A 14 14.37 21.16 30.50
CA HIS A 14 13.72 21.46 31.77
C HIS A 14 12.19 21.20 31.78
N LEU A 15 11.56 21.06 30.61
CA LEU A 15 10.14 20.70 30.47
C LEU A 15 9.91 19.18 30.54
N ILE A 16 10.97 18.38 30.61
CA ILE A 16 10.82 16.93 30.73
C ILE A 16 10.13 16.60 32.07
N ASP A 17 9.17 15.70 32.00
CA ASP A 17 8.35 15.25 33.10
C ASP A 17 8.12 13.75 33.00
N THR A 18 7.55 13.17 34.05
CA THR A 18 7.41 11.72 34.14
C THR A 18 6.03 11.32 34.65
N LEU A 19 5.36 10.48 33.89
CA LEU A 19 4.08 9.86 34.21
C LEU A 19 4.35 8.64 35.11
N GLN A 20 3.74 8.62 36.29
CA GLN A 20 3.89 7.55 37.28
C GLN A 20 2.50 7.16 37.84
N SER A 21 2.23 5.86 37.90
CA SER A 21 1.00 5.27 38.45
C SER A 21 1.30 3.87 38.98
N GLU A 22 0.45 3.35 39.87
CA GLU A 22 0.53 1.94 40.31
C GLU A 22 0.17 0.94 39.19
N GLN A 23 -0.38 1.43 38.08
CA GLN A 23 -0.96 0.59 37.02
C GLN A 23 -0.06 0.36 35.80
N TYR A 24 1.07 1.08 35.67
CA TYR A 24 1.96 1.02 34.50
C TYR A 24 3.41 1.44 34.81
N GLU A 25 4.35 1.02 33.97
CA GLU A 25 5.76 1.43 34.07
C GLU A 25 6.00 2.91 33.78
N GLU A 26 7.04 3.49 34.39
CA GLU A 26 7.41 4.90 34.32
C GLU A 26 7.62 5.42 32.89
N ARG A 27 6.85 6.44 32.45
CA ARG A 27 6.94 7.01 31.09
C ARG A 27 7.31 8.49 31.10
N ARG A 28 8.38 8.85 30.37
CA ARG A 28 8.86 10.25 30.26
C ARG A 28 8.17 10.98 29.11
N TYR A 29 7.92 12.27 29.27
CA TYR A 29 7.35 13.14 28.23
C TYR A 29 7.85 14.58 28.36
N PHE A 30 7.60 15.41 27.35
CA PHE A 30 7.74 16.86 27.47
C PHE A 30 6.40 17.43 27.92
N ASN A 31 6.38 18.17 29.04
CA ASN A 31 5.18 18.77 29.60
C ASN A 31 5.13 20.27 29.24
N PRO A 32 4.31 20.70 28.24
CA PRO A 32 4.27 22.11 27.85
C PRO A 32 3.68 23.03 28.93
N GLN A 33 2.91 22.50 29.91
CA GLN A 33 2.41 23.31 31.02
C GLN A 33 3.55 23.91 31.85
N LYS A 34 4.73 23.25 31.92
CA LYS A 34 5.91 23.77 32.63
C LYS A 34 6.48 25.05 32.01
N LEU A 35 6.07 25.45 30.80
CA LEU A 35 6.33 26.79 30.24
C LEU A 35 5.75 27.91 31.12
N SER A 36 4.74 27.61 31.94
CA SER A 36 4.08 28.56 32.85
C SER A 36 3.49 29.80 32.13
N ASP A 37 3.02 29.61 30.89
CA ASP A 37 2.45 30.65 30.03
C ASP A 37 0.96 30.40 29.78
N ALA A 38 0.12 31.36 30.16
CA ALA A 38 -1.34 31.24 30.05
C ALA A 38 -1.83 31.03 28.61
N ARG A 39 -1.09 31.50 27.60
CA ARG A 39 -1.44 31.33 26.18
C ARG A 39 -1.59 29.86 25.78
N TYR A 40 -0.89 28.95 26.46
CA TYR A 40 -0.97 27.51 26.16
C TYR A 40 -2.39 26.94 26.32
N GLU A 41 -3.12 27.38 27.34
CA GLU A 41 -4.49 26.92 27.60
C GLU A 41 -5.52 27.59 26.66
N GLU A 42 -5.17 28.74 26.05
CA GLU A 42 -5.98 29.43 25.05
C GLU A 42 -5.82 28.85 23.64
N LEU A 43 -4.70 28.17 23.34
CA LEU A 43 -4.42 27.58 22.02
C LEU A 43 -5.48 26.53 21.62
N PRO A 44 -5.93 26.50 20.35
CA PRO A 44 -6.63 25.36 19.78
C PRO A 44 -5.86 24.05 19.95
N PHE A 45 -6.56 22.93 20.14
CA PHE A 45 -5.93 21.65 20.43
C PHE A 45 -5.00 21.18 19.29
N CYS A 46 -5.35 21.45 18.03
CA CYS A 46 -4.47 21.18 16.89
C CYS A 46 -3.15 21.98 16.95
N MET A 47 -3.15 23.19 17.51
CA MET A 47 -1.93 23.99 17.73
C MET A 47 -1.10 23.47 18.91
N ARG A 48 -1.73 22.90 19.95
CA ARG A 48 -1.03 22.25 21.07
C ARG A 48 -0.22 21.03 20.59
N VAL A 49 -0.73 20.26 19.62
CA VAL A 49 0.01 19.16 18.98
C VAL A 49 1.23 19.66 18.19
N LEU A 50 1.09 20.76 17.44
CA LEU A 50 2.22 21.39 16.76
C LEU A 50 3.28 21.89 17.77
N LEU A 51 2.84 22.49 18.89
CA LEU A 51 3.74 23.01 19.92
C LEU A 51 4.53 21.89 20.62
N GLU A 52 3.90 20.78 20.98
CA GLU A 52 4.60 19.61 21.54
C GLU A 52 5.69 19.13 20.58
N SER A 53 5.34 18.96 19.30
CA SER A 53 6.28 18.51 18.28
C SER A 53 7.47 19.47 18.12
N ALA A 54 7.23 20.78 18.19
CA ALA A 54 8.28 21.78 18.07
C ALA A 54 9.18 21.81 19.31
N ILE A 55 8.60 21.71 20.51
CA ILE A 55 9.36 21.60 21.78
C ILE A 55 10.28 20.38 21.75
N ARG A 56 9.73 19.18 21.50
CA ARG A 56 10.45 17.89 21.58
C ARG A 56 11.51 17.69 20.48
N LYS A 57 11.39 18.39 19.35
CA LYS A 57 12.32 18.29 18.22
C LYS A 57 13.13 19.57 17.98
N CYS A 58 13.19 20.49 18.96
CA CYS A 58 14.00 21.71 18.87
C CYS A 58 15.51 21.37 18.89
N ASP A 59 16.12 21.39 17.71
CA ASP A 59 17.54 21.09 17.49
C ASP A 59 18.40 22.34 17.23
N GLY A 60 17.77 23.52 17.18
CA GLY A 60 18.43 24.80 16.86
C GLY A 60 18.80 24.97 15.39
N PHE A 61 18.43 24.03 14.52
CA PHE A 61 18.78 24.03 13.09
C PHE A 61 17.55 23.88 12.19
N TYR A 62 16.84 22.75 12.30
CA TYR A 62 15.58 22.50 11.62
C TYR A 62 14.38 23.08 12.38
N ILE A 63 14.43 23.04 13.71
CA ILE A 63 13.41 23.66 14.59
C ILE A 63 14.15 24.49 15.64
N LYS A 64 13.88 25.79 15.63
CA LYS A 64 14.51 26.80 16.49
C LYS A 64 13.62 27.13 17.68
N THR A 65 14.19 27.80 18.68
CA THR A 65 13.43 28.38 19.81
C THR A 65 12.39 29.41 19.35
N ASP A 66 12.67 30.07 18.22
CA ASP A 66 11.78 31.05 17.62
C ASP A 66 10.51 30.37 17.06
N ASP A 67 10.62 29.18 16.45
CA ASP A 67 9.46 28.42 15.96
C ASP A 67 8.50 28.06 17.11
N VAL A 68 9.04 27.59 18.23
CA VAL A 68 8.27 27.30 19.45
C VAL A 68 7.56 28.56 19.97
N SER A 69 8.27 29.70 19.98
CA SER A 69 7.73 30.98 20.41
C SER A 69 6.63 31.50 19.47
N SER A 70 6.78 31.30 18.16
CA SER A 70 5.79 31.66 17.14
C SER A 70 4.52 30.79 17.22
N ILE A 71 4.65 29.49 17.49
CA ILE A 71 3.49 28.61 17.72
C ILE A 71 2.78 29.00 19.03
N LEU A 72 3.51 29.33 20.10
CA LEU A 72 2.90 29.79 21.36
C LEU A 72 2.20 31.16 21.21
N ASP A 73 2.71 32.05 20.35
CA ASP A 73 2.07 33.33 20.00
C ASP A 73 1.15 33.25 18.77
N TRP A 74 0.64 32.05 18.45
CA TRP A 74 -0.13 31.74 17.23
C TRP A 74 -1.24 32.76 16.91
N GLN A 75 -1.95 33.28 17.92
CA GLN A 75 -3.03 34.26 17.72
C GLN A 75 -2.56 35.54 17.01
N LYS A 76 -1.28 35.92 17.17
CA LYS A 76 -0.67 37.06 16.44
C LYS A 76 0.06 36.61 15.17
N GLN A 77 0.62 35.40 15.17
CA GLN A 77 1.50 34.87 14.11
C GLN A 77 0.76 34.11 13.00
N GLN A 78 -0.53 33.83 13.17
CA GLN A 78 -1.41 33.23 12.15
C GLN A 78 -1.34 33.96 10.80
N ASN A 79 -1.20 33.19 9.72
CA ASN A 79 -0.92 33.61 8.35
C ASN A 79 0.37 34.43 8.13
N GLN A 80 1.26 34.53 9.12
CA GLN A 80 2.49 35.34 9.03
C GLN A 80 3.77 34.51 9.21
N ALA A 81 3.86 33.70 10.27
CA ALA A 81 5.04 32.87 10.52
C ALA A 81 4.98 31.55 9.73
N GLU A 82 6.09 31.20 9.07
CA GLU A 82 6.38 29.82 8.65
C GLU A 82 7.09 29.11 9.80
N VAL A 83 6.61 27.92 10.16
CA VAL A 83 7.19 27.07 11.21
C VAL A 83 7.45 25.66 10.70
N ALA A 84 8.41 24.98 11.31
CA ALA A 84 8.77 23.60 10.99
C ALA A 84 8.00 22.57 11.83
N PHE A 85 7.31 21.64 11.18
CA PHE A 85 6.58 20.54 11.82
C PHE A 85 7.22 19.17 11.57
N SER A 86 7.46 18.39 12.63
CA SER A 86 8.03 17.04 12.55
C SER A 86 6.98 15.98 12.92
N PRO A 87 6.17 15.48 11.96
CA PRO A 87 5.15 14.48 12.24
C PRO A 87 5.74 13.19 12.80
N ALA A 88 4.97 12.52 13.66
CA ALA A 88 5.42 11.29 14.32
C ALA A 88 5.65 10.12 13.35
N ARG A 89 4.88 10.04 12.25
CA ARG A 89 4.96 8.98 11.23
C ARG A 89 4.54 9.47 9.83
N VAL A 90 4.78 8.63 8.82
CA VAL A 90 4.43 8.87 7.41
C VAL A 90 3.53 7.76 6.87
N LEU A 91 2.51 8.12 6.09
CA LEU A 91 1.60 7.18 5.42
C LEU A 91 1.79 7.18 3.90
N LEU A 92 2.05 6.01 3.32
CA LEU A 92 2.22 5.81 1.88
C LEU A 92 1.12 4.91 1.32
N GLN A 93 0.59 5.28 0.16
CA GLN A 93 -0.24 4.39 -0.68
C GLN A 93 0.58 3.89 -1.89
N ASP A 94 0.19 2.79 -2.54
CA ASP A 94 1.10 2.08 -3.45
C ASP A 94 1.49 2.81 -4.75
N PHE A 95 0.72 3.79 -5.24
CA PHE A 95 1.12 4.59 -6.40
C PHE A 95 2.13 5.69 -6.04
N THR A 96 2.16 6.19 -4.81
CA THR A 96 3.12 7.22 -4.34
C THR A 96 4.27 6.62 -3.55
N GLY A 97 4.05 5.48 -2.89
CA GLY A 97 5.05 4.73 -2.14
C GLY A 97 6.05 4.00 -3.02
N ILE A 98 5.65 3.50 -4.22
CA ILE A 98 6.61 2.91 -5.17
C ILE A 98 7.75 3.90 -5.50
N PRO A 99 7.49 5.12 -6.04
CA PRO A 99 8.59 6.02 -6.40
C PRO A 99 9.39 6.49 -5.18
N ALA A 100 8.74 6.75 -4.03
CA ALA A 100 9.44 7.13 -2.80
C ALA A 100 10.45 6.06 -2.34
N MET A 101 10.03 4.79 -2.32
CA MET A 101 10.92 3.68 -1.94
C MET A 101 11.96 3.37 -3.03
N VAL A 102 11.65 3.58 -4.32
CA VAL A 102 12.61 3.48 -5.43
C VAL A 102 13.72 4.53 -5.28
N ASP A 103 13.39 5.75 -4.86
CA ASP A 103 14.37 6.82 -4.64
C ASP A 103 15.27 6.55 -3.43
N LEU A 104 14.74 5.96 -2.35
CA LEU A 104 15.57 5.46 -1.25
C LEU A 104 16.49 4.30 -1.66
N ALA A 105 16.01 3.37 -2.50
CA ALA A 105 16.83 2.28 -3.04
C ALA A 105 17.95 2.82 -3.94
N ALA A 106 17.65 3.78 -4.81
CA ALA A 106 18.63 4.44 -5.67
C ALA A 106 19.63 5.31 -4.87
N MET A 107 19.21 5.89 -3.74
CA MET A 107 20.08 6.59 -2.80
C MET A 107 21.07 5.63 -2.12
N ARG A 108 20.63 4.42 -1.74
CA ARG A 108 21.54 3.36 -1.22
C ARG A 108 22.61 2.99 -2.25
N ASP A 109 22.21 2.76 -3.50
CA ASP A 109 23.14 2.50 -4.61
C ASP A 109 24.16 3.64 -4.83
N ALA A 110 23.70 4.90 -4.75
CA ALA A 110 24.55 6.07 -4.93
C ALA A 110 25.60 6.20 -3.82
N LEU A 111 25.21 5.95 -2.56
CA LEU A 111 26.12 5.99 -1.41
C LEU A 111 27.08 4.79 -1.39
N ALA A 112 26.59 3.59 -1.71
CA ALA A 112 27.45 2.40 -1.83
C ALA A 112 28.55 2.61 -2.89
N LYS A 113 28.23 3.22 -4.04
CA LYS A 113 29.21 3.63 -5.08
C LYS A 113 30.24 4.67 -4.60
N GLN A 114 29.94 5.43 -3.55
CA GLN A 114 30.86 6.39 -2.93
C GLN A 114 31.66 5.82 -1.74
N GLY A 115 31.46 4.54 -1.41
CA GLY A 115 32.13 3.83 -0.30
C GLY A 115 31.45 4.00 1.06
N VAL A 116 30.18 4.40 1.08
CA VAL A 116 29.38 4.69 2.29
C VAL A 116 28.40 3.55 2.56
N ASP A 117 28.16 3.22 3.83
CA ASP A 117 27.28 2.10 4.20
C ASP A 117 25.81 2.39 3.78
N PRO A 118 25.22 1.61 2.86
CA PRO A 118 23.84 1.81 2.44
C PRO A 118 22.83 1.62 3.58
N ASN A 119 23.17 0.85 4.62
CA ASN A 119 22.28 0.61 5.77
C ASN A 119 22.06 1.86 6.63
N LEU A 120 22.80 2.95 6.41
CA LEU A 120 22.48 4.23 7.02
C LEU A 120 21.17 4.82 6.46
N VAL A 121 20.85 4.58 5.19
CA VAL A 121 19.62 5.07 4.54
C VAL A 121 18.43 4.23 5.01
N ASN A 122 17.71 4.76 6.01
CA ASN A 122 16.38 4.32 6.43
C ASN A 122 15.52 5.56 6.73
N PRO A 123 14.19 5.41 6.68
CA PRO A 123 13.26 6.35 7.28
C PRO A 123 13.56 6.61 8.77
N ARG A 124 13.46 7.88 9.18
CA ARG A 124 13.71 8.35 10.55
C ARG A 124 12.51 8.17 11.47
N CYS A 125 11.31 8.20 10.91
CA CYS A 125 10.04 7.92 11.58
C CYS A 125 9.42 6.62 11.03
N PRO A 126 8.48 5.99 11.75
CA PRO A 126 7.61 4.94 11.22
C PRO A 126 6.99 5.38 9.89
N THR A 127 7.08 4.50 8.89
CA THR A 127 6.50 4.69 7.57
C THR A 127 5.65 3.47 7.26
N ASP A 128 4.34 3.67 7.24
CA ASP A 128 3.39 2.63 6.89
C ASP A 128 3.02 2.75 5.42
N LEU A 129 3.26 1.68 4.65
CA LEU A 129 2.87 1.61 3.25
C LEU A 129 1.72 0.63 3.08
N ILE A 130 0.62 1.09 2.49
CA ILE A 130 -0.57 0.26 2.27
C ILE A 130 -0.82 0.14 0.77
N VAL A 131 -1.21 -1.06 0.34
CA VAL A 131 -1.45 -1.37 -1.08
C VAL A 131 -2.94 -1.53 -1.34
N ASP A 132 -3.55 -0.57 -2.05
CA ASP A 132 -4.99 -0.56 -2.31
C ASP A 132 -5.43 0.11 -3.63
N HIS A 133 -4.60 0.96 -4.23
CA HIS A 133 -4.86 1.60 -5.53
C HIS A 133 -4.59 0.64 -6.72
N SER A 134 -4.16 -0.59 -6.44
CA SER A 134 -3.75 -1.59 -7.42
C SER A 134 -4.90 -2.37 -8.07
N LEU A 135 -6.07 -2.45 -7.43
CA LEU A 135 -7.19 -3.29 -7.85
C LEU A 135 -7.89 -2.74 -9.11
N GLN A 136 -8.03 -3.59 -10.12
CA GLN A 136 -8.77 -3.32 -11.35
C GLN A 136 -9.86 -4.36 -11.52
N ILE A 137 -11.08 -3.92 -11.82
CA ILE A 137 -12.23 -4.82 -12.03
C ILE A 137 -12.22 -5.25 -13.50
N ASP A 138 -11.69 -6.45 -13.76
CA ASP A 138 -11.57 -7.06 -15.09
C ASP A 138 -12.78 -7.93 -15.47
N TYR A 139 -13.42 -8.55 -14.49
CA TYR A 139 -14.53 -9.48 -14.64
C TYR A 139 -15.79 -8.96 -13.95
N SER A 140 -16.94 -9.10 -14.61
CA SER A 140 -18.27 -8.81 -14.07
C SER A 140 -19.32 -9.79 -14.63
N LYS A 141 -20.44 -9.97 -13.92
CA LYS A 141 -21.50 -10.94 -14.25
C LYS A 141 -22.21 -10.57 -15.56
N CYS A 142 -22.01 -11.39 -16.60
CA CYS A 142 -22.85 -11.37 -17.79
C CYS A 142 -24.13 -12.20 -17.54
N ALA A 143 -25.28 -11.69 -17.98
CA ALA A 143 -26.55 -12.39 -17.79
C ALA A 143 -26.62 -13.66 -18.65
N ILE A 144 -27.25 -14.71 -18.12
CA ILE A 144 -27.48 -15.96 -18.84
C ILE A 144 -28.64 -15.73 -19.81
N GLN A 145 -28.35 -15.66 -21.11
CA GLN A 145 -29.32 -16.05 -22.12
C GLN A 145 -29.21 -17.57 -22.27
N SER A 146 -30.23 -18.31 -21.82
CA SER A 146 -30.39 -19.71 -22.20
C SER A 146 -30.48 -19.79 -23.73
N PRO A 147 -29.71 -20.66 -24.40
CA PRO A 147 -29.86 -20.83 -25.84
C PRO A 147 -31.29 -21.30 -26.13
N PRO A 148 -31.95 -20.79 -27.19
CA PRO A 148 -33.29 -21.21 -27.53
C PRO A 148 -33.29 -22.71 -27.82
N THR A 149 -34.14 -23.46 -27.11
CA THR A 149 -34.45 -24.85 -27.45
C THR A 149 -34.90 -24.91 -28.92
N PRO A 150 -34.38 -25.85 -29.73
CA PRO A 150 -34.88 -26.05 -31.09
C PRO A 150 -36.37 -26.37 -31.04
N THR A 151 -37.16 -25.62 -31.80
CA THR A 151 -38.60 -25.87 -31.95
C THR A 151 -38.81 -27.16 -32.73
N ASP A 152 -39.39 -28.17 -32.08
CA ASP A 152 -39.89 -29.38 -32.73
C ASP A 152 -41.15 -29.06 -33.54
N GLU A 153 -40.98 -28.71 -34.82
CA GLU A 153 -42.04 -28.89 -35.81
C GLU A 153 -42.05 -30.36 -36.24
N SER A 154 -43.02 -31.14 -35.78
CA SER A 154 -43.39 -32.40 -36.42
C SER A 154 -44.90 -32.50 -36.64
N HIS A 155 -45.32 -32.31 -37.89
CA HIS A 155 -46.57 -32.92 -38.36
C HIS A 155 -46.41 -34.44 -38.27
N GLY A 156 -47.35 -35.12 -37.62
CA GLY A 156 -47.14 -36.49 -37.16
C GLY A 156 -47.22 -37.56 -38.25
N ALA A 157 -46.37 -38.59 -38.12
CA ALA A 157 -46.69 -39.98 -38.47
C ALA A 157 -45.73 -41.00 -37.82
N THR A 158 -46.30 -41.95 -37.06
CA THR A 158 -45.84 -43.34 -36.87
C THR A 158 -44.40 -43.68 -36.43
N VAL A 159 -44.25 -43.92 -35.12
CA VAL A 159 -43.58 -45.07 -34.45
C VAL A 159 -42.55 -45.93 -35.23
N ARG A 160 -41.28 -45.95 -34.77
CA ARG A 160 -40.51 -47.18 -34.42
C ARG A 160 -39.19 -46.90 -33.68
N SER A 161 -38.66 -47.94 -33.01
CA SER A 161 -37.64 -47.92 -31.94
C SER A 161 -36.17 -48.09 -32.44
N PRO A 162 -35.13 -47.98 -31.57
CA PRO A 162 -33.78 -47.51 -31.98
C PRO A 162 -32.65 -48.57 -32.10
N ALA A 163 -31.57 -48.17 -32.79
CA ALA A 163 -30.17 -48.64 -32.70
C ALA A 163 -29.27 -47.58 -33.39
N GLY A 164 -27.97 -47.37 -33.14
CA GLY A 164 -26.99 -47.93 -32.19
C GLY A 164 -25.62 -47.26 -32.43
N ARG A 165 -24.68 -47.30 -31.46
CA ARG A 165 -23.27 -46.86 -31.60
C ARG A 165 -22.52 -47.64 -32.72
N PRO A 166 -21.41 -47.16 -33.34
CA PRO A 166 -20.22 -46.65 -32.64
C PRO A 166 -19.32 -45.59 -33.35
N SER A 167 -18.21 -45.23 -32.69
CA SER A 167 -17.02 -44.51 -33.21
C SER A 167 -15.94 -45.53 -33.70
N PRO A 168 -14.64 -45.20 -33.98
CA PRO A 168 -13.95 -43.91 -34.25
C PRO A 168 -12.87 -43.94 -35.40
N ARG A 169 -12.08 -42.84 -35.55
CA ARG A 169 -10.72 -42.68 -36.17
C ARG A 169 -10.57 -42.45 -37.70
N GLY A 170 -9.61 -41.57 -38.09
CA GLY A 170 -8.80 -41.78 -39.32
C GLY A 170 -8.28 -40.58 -40.15
N SER A 171 -7.21 -39.90 -39.69
CA SER A 171 -6.04 -39.40 -40.47
C SER A 171 -6.11 -38.64 -41.83
N SER A 172 -5.51 -37.43 -41.81
CA SER A 172 -4.42 -36.88 -42.70
C SER A 172 -4.58 -36.57 -44.21
N SER A 173 -4.19 -35.34 -44.60
CA SER A 173 -3.32 -34.92 -45.75
C SER A 173 -3.63 -33.45 -46.17
N SER A 174 -2.80 -32.56 -46.72
CA SER A 174 -1.36 -32.20 -46.68
C SER A 174 -1.04 -31.40 -47.97
N GLY A 175 -0.40 -30.21 -47.87
CA GLY A 175 0.17 -29.45 -49.01
C GLY A 175 -0.77 -28.40 -49.67
N GLY A 176 -0.28 -27.27 -50.21
CA GLY A 176 1.08 -26.70 -50.13
C GLY A 176 1.35 -25.47 -51.04
N HIS A 177 2.22 -24.57 -50.56
CA HIS A 177 3.11 -23.63 -51.29
C HIS A 177 2.59 -22.34 -51.97
N CYS A 178 3.56 -21.42 -52.18
CA CYS A 178 3.43 -19.96 -52.31
C CYS A 178 3.94 -19.39 -53.66
N THR A 179 3.62 -18.10 -53.93
CA THR A 179 4.28 -17.04 -54.76
C THR A 179 3.18 -16.17 -55.43
N GLY A 180 3.34 -14.90 -55.83
CA GLY A 180 4.40 -13.88 -55.64
C GLY A 180 4.12 -12.61 -56.49
N GLN A 181 4.64 -11.44 -56.04
CA GLN A 181 4.84 -10.17 -56.80
C GLN A 181 3.66 -9.19 -57.13
N ARG A 182 4.04 -7.90 -57.21
CA ARG A 182 3.34 -6.65 -57.68
C ARG A 182 3.92 -6.27 -59.09
N PRO A 183 3.59 -5.15 -59.83
CA PRO A 183 2.86 -3.91 -59.48
C PRO A 183 2.00 -3.17 -60.57
N GLY A 184 1.26 -2.11 -60.17
CA GLY A 184 1.34 -0.76 -60.79
C GLY A 184 0.44 -0.27 -61.95
N HIS A 185 -0.46 0.69 -61.62
CA HIS A 185 -0.69 2.03 -62.27
C HIS A 185 -1.78 2.37 -63.33
N ARG A 186 -2.40 3.57 -63.14
CA ARG A 186 -3.26 4.43 -64.02
C ARG A 186 -4.68 3.92 -64.39
N GLY A 187 -5.74 4.72 -64.54
CA GLY A 187 -5.99 6.17 -64.30
C GLY A 187 -6.96 6.78 -65.35
N GLY A 188 -8.05 7.49 -64.98
CA GLY A 188 -8.98 8.10 -65.96
C GLY A 188 -10.16 8.94 -65.40
N CYS A 189 -10.58 9.97 -66.15
CA CYS A 189 -11.44 11.11 -65.77
C CYS A 189 -12.35 11.53 -66.95
N SER A 190 -13.42 12.35 -66.86
CA SER A 190 -14.23 12.98 -65.77
C SER A 190 -15.48 13.65 -66.42
N LYS A 191 -16.45 14.20 -65.65
CA LYS A 191 -17.41 15.24 -66.14
C LYS A 191 -18.04 16.06 -64.99
N ALA A 192 -18.42 17.31 -65.29
CA ALA A 192 -18.91 18.37 -64.36
C ALA A 192 -20.44 18.65 -64.55
N SER A 193 -21.16 19.61 -63.93
CA SER A 193 -20.85 20.83 -63.13
C SER A 193 -22.10 21.42 -62.43
N CYS A 194 -21.94 22.06 -61.24
CA CYS A 194 -22.69 23.21 -60.62
C CYS A 194 -24.25 23.18 -60.47
N SER A 195 -24.92 23.88 -59.52
CA SER A 195 -24.53 25.03 -58.66
C SER A 195 -25.24 25.10 -57.27
N ASP A 196 -24.70 26.00 -56.42
CA ASP A 196 -25.32 26.76 -55.30
C ASP A 196 -25.55 26.18 -53.87
N ALA A 197 -25.36 27.08 -52.90
CA ALA A 197 -25.33 26.97 -51.43
C ALA A 197 -25.74 28.35 -50.82
N PRO A 198 -25.78 28.64 -49.49
CA PRO A 198 -25.38 27.83 -48.33
C PRO A 198 -26.32 27.89 -47.09
N SER A 199 -26.16 26.94 -46.15
CA SER A 199 -26.20 27.26 -44.71
C SER A 199 -25.45 26.17 -43.92
N GLY A 200 -24.62 26.56 -42.94
CA GLY A 200 -23.67 25.66 -42.30
C GLY A 200 -24.11 25.17 -40.91
N ARG A 201 -23.84 23.90 -40.62
CA ARG A 201 -23.54 23.40 -39.26
C ARG A 201 -22.40 22.39 -39.32
N SER A 202 -21.47 22.51 -38.38
CA SER A 202 -20.28 21.68 -38.31
C SER A 202 -20.61 20.22 -37.99
N VAL A 203 -20.17 19.29 -38.83
CA VAL A 203 -20.13 17.87 -38.46
C VAL A 203 -19.06 17.69 -37.40
N ALA A 204 -19.48 17.31 -36.19
CA ALA A 204 -18.56 16.99 -35.11
C ALA A 204 -17.78 15.71 -35.47
N VAL A 205 -16.44 15.80 -35.46
CA VAL A 205 -15.57 14.64 -35.62
C VAL A 205 -15.69 13.78 -34.37
N GLN A 206 -16.37 12.62 -34.47
CA GLN A 206 -16.36 11.60 -33.43
C GLN A 206 -14.93 11.07 -33.28
N ILE A 207 -14.38 11.19 -32.07
CA ILE A 207 -13.12 10.55 -31.68
C ILE A 207 -13.48 9.26 -30.94
N GLU A 208 -13.46 8.13 -31.65
CA GLU A 208 -13.61 6.82 -31.03
C GLU A 208 -12.41 6.53 -30.10
N ASN A 209 -12.67 6.46 -28.79
CA ASN A 209 -11.72 5.98 -27.79
C ASN A 209 -12.37 5.09 -26.73
N THR A 210 -13.59 4.59 -26.99
CA THR A 210 -14.19 3.52 -26.20
C THR A 210 -13.66 2.19 -26.73
N PRO A 211 -13.01 1.34 -25.92
CA PRO A 211 -12.64 0.01 -26.38
C PRO A 211 -13.91 -0.82 -26.57
N LEU A 212 -14.25 -1.14 -27.82
CA LEU A 212 -15.24 -2.17 -28.14
C LEU A 212 -14.82 -3.46 -27.43
N LEU A 213 -15.65 -3.91 -26.49
CA LEU A 213 -15.43 -5.15 -25.76
C LEU A 213 -15.50 -6.32 -26.75
N CYS A 214 -14.40 -7.08 -26.86
CA CYS A 214 -14.33 -8.23 -27.74
C CYS A 214 -15.31 -9.32 -27.24
N PRO A 215 -16.20 -9.86 -28.10
CA PRO A 215 -17.23 -10.83 -27.70
C PRO A 215 -16.72 -12.08 -26.97
N PHE A 216 -15.45 -12.45 -27.17
CA PHE A 216 -14.83 -13.62 -26.55
C PHE A 216 -14.55 -13.49 -25.04
N HIS A 217 -14.71 -12.30 -24.43
CA HIS A 217 -14.43 -12.09 -22.99
C HIS A 217 -15.63 -12.24 -22.06
N LEU A 218 -16.84 -12.47 -22.58
CA LEU A 218 -18.06 -12.65 -21.76
C LEU A 218 -18.36 -14.13 -21.49
N GLN A 219 -17.35 -14.88 -21.05
CA GLN A 219 -17.55 -16.21 -20.47
C GLN A 219 -18.15 -16.03 -19.06
N PRO A 220 -19.36 -16.53 -18.77
CA PRO A 220 -19.98 -16.37 -17.46
C PRO A 220 -19.20 -17.14 -16.39
N VAL A 221 -19.09 -16.54 -15.20
CA VAL A 221 -18.35 -17.07 -14.05
C VAL A 221 -19.22 -16.94 -12.81
N SER A 222 -19.09 -17.85 -11.83
CA SER A 222 -19.93 -17.83 -10.63
C SER A 222 -19.57 -16.70 -9.65
N GLU A 223 -20.46 -16.44 -8.68
CA GLU A 223 -20.32 -15.36 -7.68
C GLU A 223 -18.99 -15.44 -6.88
N PRO A 224 -18.57 -16.61 -6.33
CA PRO A 224 -17.31 -16.69 -5.58
C PRO A 224 -16.07 -16.54 -6.47
N GLU A 225 -16.14 -17.05 -7.71
CA GLU A 225 -15.01 -17.06 -8.64
C GLU A 225 -14.70 -15.67 -9.22
N THR A 226 -15.69 -14.79 -9.37
CA THR A 226 -15.49 -13.46 -9.99
C THR A 226 -14.59 -12.57 -9.12
N MET A 227 -14.79 -12.58 -7.80
CA MET A 227 -13.92 -11.90 -6.84
C MET A 227 -12.50 -12.47 -6.89
N LEU A 228 -12.37 -13.80 -6.82
CA LEU A 228 -11.09 -14.50 -6.82
C LEU A 228 -10.30 -14.24 -8.11
N ARG A 229 -10.94 -14.23 -9.29
CA ARG A 229 -10.28 -13.95 -10.57
C ARG A 229 -9.86 -12.48 -10.72
N ASN A 230 -10.63 -11.53 -10.18
CA ASN A 230 -10.22 -10.12 -10.15
C ASN A 230 -8.99 -9.93 -9.24
N GLN A 231 -8.98 -10.54 -8.05
CA GLN A 231 -7.81 -10.56 -7.17
C GLN A 231 -6.61 -11.25 -7.84
N GLU A 232 -6.78 -12.44 -8.42
CA GLU A 232 -5.72 -13.16 -9.13
C GLU A 232 -5.10 -12.31 -10.25
N MET A 233 -5.90 -11.64 -11.07
CA MET A 233 -5.42 -10.73 -12.11
C MET A 233 -4.70 -9.49 -11.55
N GLU A 234 -5.17 -8.93 -10.44
CA GLU A 234 -4.45 -7.86 -9.73
C GLU A 234 -3.08 -8.33 -9.25
N LEU A 235 -3.02 -9.47 -8.57
CA LEU A 235 -1.79 -10.04 -8.03
C LEU A 235 -0.80 -10.38 -9.15
N ILE A 236 -1.26 -10.88 -10.29
CA ILE A 236 -0.44 -11.09 -11.50
C ILE A 236 0.08 -9.75 -12.05
N ARG A 237 -0.77 -8.73 -12.21
CA ARG A 237 -0.38 -7.42 -12.77
C ARG A 237 0.60 -6.66 -11.88
N ASN A 238 0.46 -6.81 -10.56
CA ASN A 238 1.21 -6.04 -9.58
C ASN A 238 2.34 -6.84 -8.90
N LYS A 239 2.53 -8.12 -9.26
CA LYS A 239 3.55 -9.02 -8.67
C LYS A 239 4.91 -8.36 -8.47
N GLU A 240 5.47 -7.73 -9.51
CA GLU A 240 6.79 -7.09 -9.43
C GLU A 240 6.84 -5.92 -8.43
N ARG A 241 5.77 -5.12 -8.36
CA ARG A 241 5.61 -4.01 -7.40
C ARG A 241 5.47 -4.52 -5.96
N LEU A 242 4.72 -5.60 -5.77
CA LEU A 242 4.56 -6.26 -4.47
C LEU A 242 5.86 -6.92 -4.00
N GLN A 243 6.62 -7.57 -4.88
CA GLN A 243 7.95 -8.10 -4.58
C GLN A 243 8.93 -7.00 -4.17
N PHE A 244 8.88 -5.84 -4.84
CA PHE A 244 9.66 -4.67 -4.44
C PHE A 244 9.29 -4.17 -3.04
N PHE A 245 8.00 -4.04 -2.71
CA PHE A 245 7.60 -3.67 -1.34
C PHE A 245 7.94 -4.73 -0.28
N LYS A 246 7.86 -6.02 -0.61
CA LYS A 246 8.31 -7.10 0.28
C LYS A 246 9.84 -7.12 0.46
N TRP A 247 10.59 -6.58 -0.49
CA TRP A 247 12.00 -6.24 -0.27
C TRP A 247 12.12 -5.00 0.64
N CYS A 248 11.36 -3.93 0.40
CA CYS A 248 11.43 -2.70 1.19
C CYS A 248 11.19 -2.90 2.69
N SER A 249 10.14 -3.66 3.07
CA SER A 249 9.82 -3.97 4.47
C SER A 249 10.90 -4.78 5.20
N LYS A 250 11.69 -5.58 4.46
CA LYS A 250 12.87 -6.27 5.01
C LYS A 250 14.12 -5.39 5.03
N ALA A 251 14.31 -4.59 3.99
CA ALA A 251 15.57 -3.88 3.73
C ALA A 251 15.67 -2.55 4.48
N PHE A 252 14.56 -1.89 4.80
CA PHE A 252 14.53 -0.61 5.49
C PHE A 252 13.96 -0.74 6.90
N LYS A 253 14.67 -0.19 7.89
CA LYS A 253 14.12 0.00 9.24
C LYS A 253 12.97 1.00 9.18
N ASN A 254 12.01 0.85 10.09
CA ASN A 254 10.82 1.71 10.20
C ASN A 254 9.88 1.67 8.97
N VAL A 255 10.02 0.70 8.06
CA VAL A 255 9.09 0.51 6.94
C VAL A 255 8.21 -0.70 7.20
N ASN A 256 6.93 -0.45 7.42
CA ASN A 256 5.89 -1.47 7.51
C ASN A 256 5.13 -1.51 6.17
N VAL A 257 4.69 -2.70 5.74
CA VAL A 257 3.90 -2.87 4.52
C VAL A 257 2.66 -3.69 4.81
N VAL A 258 1.50 -3.08 4.58
CA VAL A 258 0.19 -3.74 4.62
C VAL A 258 -0.10 -4.33 3.22
N PRO A 259 -0.20 -5.65 3.08
CA PRO A 259 -0.45 -6.30 1.79
C PRO A 259 -1.90 -6.10 1.29
N PRO A 260 -2.13 -6.26 -0.04
CA PRO A 260 -3.38 -5.85 -0.69
C PRO A 260 -4.63 -6.64 -0.28
N ASP A 261 -4.45 -7.85 0.27
CA ASP A 261 -5.56 -8.71 0.68
C ASP A 261 -6.12 -8.38 2.07
N ILE A 262 -5.49 -7.46 2.82
CA ILE A 262 -5.86 -7.18 4.20
C ILE A 262 -6.98 -6.13 4.33
N ASN A 263 -6.87 -4.93 3.72
CA ASN A 263 -7.93 -3.91 3.54
C ASN A 263 -7.37 -2.61 2.88
N THR A 264 -8.19 -1.56 2.73
CA THR A 264 -7.84 -0.22 2.16
C THR A 264 -7.00 0.69 3.08
N VAL A 265 -6.28 1.66 2.49
CA VAL A 265 -5.38 2.62 3.17
C VAL A 265 -6.00 3.25 4.41
N HIS A 266 -7.10 4.00 4.22
CA HIS A 266 -7.65 4.87 5.26
C HIS A 266 -8.25 4.06 6.39
N GLN A 267 -8.84 2.91 6.05
CA GLN A 267 -9.45 2.03 7.02
C GLN A 267 -8.39 1.30 7.85
N VAL A 268 -7.31 0.78 7.27
CA VAL A 268 -6.21 0.19 8.07
C VAL A 268 -5.45 1.24 8.88
N ASN A 269 -5.36 2.49 8.40
CA ASN A 269 -4.78 3.59 9.17
C ASN A 269 -5.60 3.90 10.44
N LEU A 270 -6.93 3.96 10.33
CA LEU A 270 -7.83 4.10 11.47
C LEU A 270 -7.88 2.85 12.36
N GLU A 271 -7.92 1.66 11.76
CA GLU A 271 -8.29 0.42 12.47
C GLU A 271 -7.09 -0.42 12.96
N TYR A 272 -5.86 -0.03 12.66
CA TYR A 272 -4.68 -0.82 13.05
C TYR A 272 -3.43 0.02 13.33
N LEU A 273 -3.17 1.06 12.53
CA LEU A 273 -1.91 1.82 12.62
C LEU A 273 -1.95 2.99 13.61
N CYS A 274 -3.11 3.57 13.86
CA CYS A 274 -3.23 4.69 14.78
C CYS A 274 -3.06 4.24 16.25
N GLN A 275 -2.37 5.07 17.04
CA GLN A 275 -2.08 4.77 18.45
C GLN A 275 -2.46 5.92 19.40
N VAL A 276 -2.81 7.11 18.87
CA VAL A 276 -3.05 8.40 19.58
C VAL A 276 -1.83 8.96 20.33
N ILE A 277 -1.04 8.09 20.95
CA ILE A 277 0.29 8.35 21.49
C ILE A 277 1.27 7.45 20.75
N GLN A 278 2.47 7.96 20.49
CA GLN A 278 3.60 7.24 19.96
C GLN A 278 4.69 7.16 21.03
N GLU A 279 5.39 6.02 21.09
CA GLU A 279 6.55 5.81 21.96
C GLU A 279 7.83 5.83 21.11
N GLY A 280 8.81 6.69 21.45
CA GLY A 280 10.04 6.82 20.67
C GLY A 280 11.11 7.64 21.37
N ASP A 281 12.38 7.32 21.11
CA ASP A 281 13.55 7.97 21.74
C ASP A 281 13.53 7.97 23.29
N GLY A 282 12.75 7.08 23.92
CA GLY A 282 12.55 7.03 25.38
C GLY A 282 11.48 7.97 25.94
N PHE A 283 10.64 8.55 25.06
CA PHE A 283 9.54 9.44 25.42
C PHE A 283 8.20 8.98 24.84
N ILE A 284 7.10 9.41 25.46
CA ILE A 284 5.75 9.35 24.91
C ILE A 284 5.35 10.73 24.38
N TYR A 285 4.69 10.77 23.22
CA TYR A 285 4.27 12.00 22.53
C TYR A 285 3.03 11.78 21.65
N PRO A 286 2.29 12.82 21.23
CA PRO A 286 1.06 12.65 20.46
C PRO A 286 1.33 12.05 19.08
N ASP A 287 0.44 11.17 18.62
CA ASP A 287 0.47 10.67 17.24
C ASP A 287 0.16 11.81 16.26
N SER A 288 0.86 11.79 15.14
CA SER A 288 0.66 12.74 14.05
C SER A 288 1.23 12.18 12.76
N VAL A 289 0.56 12.43 11.64
CA VAL A 289 0.86 11.74 10.39
C VAL A 289 0.68 12.65 9.18
N VAL A 290 1.70 12.67 8.32
CA VAL A 290 1.54 13.21 6.96
C VAL A 290 1.52 12.05 5.98
N GLY A 291 0.64 12.12 4.99
CA GLY A 291 0.43 11.02 4.06
C GLY A 291 0.43 11.47 2.62
N THR A 292 0.81 10.58 1.70
CA THR A 292 0.79 10.83 0.25
C THR A 292 -0.61 10.73 -0.38
N ASP A 293 -1.63 10.97 0.43
CA ASP A 293 -3.05 10.87 0.09
C ASP A 293 -3.82 12.03 0.74
N SER A 294 -4.71 12.69 -0.02
CA SER A 294 -5.45 13.87 0.45
C SER A 294 -6.42 13.58 1.59
N HIS A 295 -6.92 12.35 1.70
CA HIS A 295 -7.84 11.89 2.72
C HIS A 295 -7.13 11.34 3.97
N THR A 296 -5.79 11.50 4.08
CA THR A 296 -5.06 11.31 5.36
C THR A 296 -5.69 12.11 6.51
N THR A 297 -6.38 13.21 6.18
CA THR A 297 -7.16 14.03 7.12
C THR A 297 -8.25 13.26 7.88
N MET A 298 -8.68 12.08 7.40
CA MET A 298 -9.64 11.23 8.09
C MET A 298 -9.24 10.89 9.54
N ILE A 299 -7.93 10.79 9.81
CA ILE A 299 -7.39 10.48 11.15
C ILE A 299 -7.65 11.60 12.18
N ASN A 300 -7.88 12.84 11.74
CA ASN A 300 -8.19 13.97 12.62
C ASN A 300 -9.51 13.79 13.39
N GLY A 301 -10.39 12.87 12.95
CA GLY A 301 -11.60 12.47 13.66
C GLY A 301 -11.36 11.67 14.95
N LEU A 302 -10.12 11.23 15.18
CA LEU A 302 -9.66 10.52 16.39
C LEU A 302 -8.65 11.36 17.21
N GLY A 303 -8.56 12.67 16.99
CA GLY A 303 -7.64 13.57 17.71
C GLY A 303 -6.17 13.44 17.31
N ILE A 304 -5.87 12.83 16.16
CA ILE A 304 -4.52 12.66 15.62
C ILE A 304 -4.31 13.69 14.52
N LEU A 305 -3.31 14.57 14.67
CA LEU A 305 -3.09 15.65 13.70
C LEU A 305 -2.47 15.09 12.41
N GLY A 306 -3.18 15.22 11.28
CA GLY A 306 -2.64 14.76 10.00
C GLY A 306 -3.33 15.29 8.75
N TRP A 307 -2.56 15.35 7.65
CA TRP A 307 -3.04 15.84 6.35
C TRP A 307 -2.24 15.25 5.17
N GLY A 308 -2.76 15.49 3.96
CA GLY A 308 -2.13 15.03 2.72
C GLY A 308 -0.99 15.95 2.26
N VAL A 309 0.16 15.38 1.95
CA VAL A 309 1.37 16.05 1.42
C VAL A 309 1.84 15.36 0.14
N GLY A 310 2.85 15.91 -0.53
CA GLY A 310 3.44 15.29 -1.71
C GLY A 310 4.32 14.07 -1.45
N GLY A 311 4.59 13.30 -2.52
CA GLY A 311 5.54 12.19 -2.48
C GLY A 311 6.95 12.65 -2.11
N ILE A 312 7.44 13.74 -2.72
CA ILE A 312 8.76 14.32 -2.43
C ILE A 312 8.80 14.90 -1.00
N GLU A 313 7.72 15.51 -0.53
CA GLU A 313 7.61 16.00 0.85
C GLU A 313 7.60 14.84 1.85
N SER A 314 6.92 13.73 1.55
CA SER A 314 6.94 12.52 2.36
C SER A 314 8.32 11.86 2.38
N GLU A 315 8.99 11.75 1.23
CA GLU A 315 10.39 11.30 1.11
C GLU A 315 11.32 12.17 1.98
N ALA A 316 11.10 13.48 2.01
CA ALA A 316 11.85 14.41 2.84
C ALA A 316 11.62 14.16 4.34
N VAL A 317 10.37 14.00 4.77
CA VAL A 317 9.98 13.68 6.15
C VAL A 317 10.56 12.33 6.59
N MET A 318 10.46 11.30 5.74
CA MET A 318 11.12 10.02 5.96
C MET A 318 12.64 10.19 6.15
N LEU A 319 13.29 11.11 5.43
CA LEU A 319 14.72 11.41 5.60
C LEU A 319 15.04 12.32 6.80
N GLY A 320 14.04 12.73 7.59
CA GLY A 320 14.17 13.58 8.78
C GLY A 320 14.18 15.08 8.47
N GLN A 321 13.40 15.53 7.49
CA GLN A 321 13.11 16.94 7.21
C GLN A 321 11.74 17.30 7.79
N PRO A 322 11.59 18.38 8.58
CA PRO A 322 10.26 18.86 8.94
C PRO A 322 9.50 19.39 7.72
N VAL A 323 8.18 19.33 7.77
CA VAL A 323 7.29 20.01 6.83
C VAL A 323 7.27 21.50 7.16
N SER A 324 7.42 22.38 6.15
CA SER A 324 7.19 23.82 6.32
C SER A 324 5.69 24.10 6.34
N LEU A 325 5.23 24.79 7.38
CA LEU A 325 3.83 25.12 7.59
C LEU A 325 3.70 26.60 7.92
N THR A 326 2.99 27.37 7.09
CA THR A 326 2.48 28.68 7.52
C THR A 326 1.52 28.45 8.67
N LEU A 327 1.68 29.14 9.81
CA LEU A 327 0.75 29.00 10.93
C LEU A 327 -0.68 29.30 10.46
N PRO A 328 -1.59 28.32 10.46
CA PRO A 328 -2.89 28.47 9.83
C PRO A 328 -3.84 29.21 10.77
N GLN A 329 -4.80 29.95 10.22
CA GLN A 329 -6.01 30.30 10.98
C GLN A 329 -6.76 29.03 11.37
N VAL A 330 -7.34 29.00 12.58
CA VAL A 330 -8.15 27.90 13.09
C VAL A 330 -9.57 28.38 13.29
N VAL A 331 -10.50 27.81 12.53
CA VAL A 331 -11.92 28.11 12.61
C VAL A 331 -12.58 27.12 13.55
N GLY A 332 -13.13 27.62 14.66
CA GLY A 332 -13.92 26.81 15.59
C GLY A 332 -15.29 26.52 15.00
N CYS A 333 -15.61 25.26 14.71
CA CYS A 333 -16.94 24.84 14.30
C CYS A 333 -17.73 24.37 15.52
N LYS A 334 -18.64 25.21 16.01
CA LYS A 334 -19.45 24.95 17.20
C LYS A 334 -20.71 24.19 16.84
N LEU A 335 -20.82 22.93 17.23
CA LEU A 335 -22.01 22.11 17.02
C LEU A 335 -22.99 22.26 18.18
N VAL A 336 -24.24 22.62 17.88
CA VAL A 336 -25.33 22.82 18.86
C VAL A 336 -26.61 22.13 18.40
N GLY A 337 -27.62 22.03 19.27
CA GLY A 337 -28.89 21.36 18.96
C GLY A 337 -28.79 19.83 18.95
N THR A 338 -29.83 19.16 18.46
CA THR A 338 -29.93 17.70 18.41
C THR A 338 -30.07 17.16 16.99
N ILE A 339 -29.40 16.06 16.68
CA ILE A 339 -29.50 15.38 15.38
C ILE A 339 -30.96 14.94 15.13
N ASN A 340 -31.45 15.13 13.90
CA ASN A 340 -32.76 14.63 13.48
C ASN A 340 -32.77 13.09 13.41
N PRO A 341 -33.76 12.36 13.97
CA PRO A 341 -33.77 10.89 13.98
C PRO A 341 -33.68 10.21 12.61
N LEU A 342 -34.09 10.88 11.53
CA LEU A 342 -33.97 10.38 10.15
C LEU A 342 -32.65 10.77 9.47
N ALA A 343 -31.90 11.72 10.03
CA ALA A 343 -30.62 12.17 9.47
C ALA A 343 -29.53 11.12 9.74
N THR A 344 -28.89 10.66 8.66
CA THR A 344 -27.77 9.73 8.72
C THR A 344 -26.45 10.47 8.89
N SER A 345 -25.37 9.75 9.24
CA SER A 345 -24.02 10.31 9.35
C SER A 345 -23.61 11.14 8.12
N ILE A 346 -23.96 10.67 6.91
CA ILE A 346 -23.65 11.40 5.68
C ILE A 346 -24.49 12.67 5.51
N ASP A 347 -25.73 12.73 6.00
CA ASP A 347 -26.52 13.97 5.98
C ASP A 347 -25.88 15.05 6.86
N ILE A 348 -25.35 14.65 8.03
CA ILE A 348 -24.59 15.51 8.94
C ILE A 348 -23.30 15.99 8.26
N VAL A 349 -22.49 15.05 7.76
CA VAL A 349 -21.22 15.33 7.07
C VAL A 349 -21.42 16.29 5.88
N LEU A 350 -22.42 16.02 5.04
CA LEU A 350 -22.75 16.87 3.91
C LEU A 350 -23.31 18.22 4.38
N GLY A 351 -24.13 18.25 5.43
CA GLY A 351 -24.64 19.46 6.06
C GLY A 351 -23.52 20.39 6.51
N ILE A 352 -22.56 19.87 7.29
CA ILE A 352 -21.36 20.56 7.75
C ILE A 352 -20.51 21.03 6.55
N THR A 353 -20.18 20.12 5.62
CA THR A 353 -19.41 20.41 4.39
C THR A 353 -19.97 21.58 3.60
N LYS A 354 -21.31 21.69 3.49
CA LYS A 354 -21.97 22.79 2.79
C LYS A 354 -21.74 24.11 3.51
N HIS A 355 -22.00 24.18 4.81
CA HIS A 355 -21.87 25.41 5.59
C HIS A 355 -20.41 25.87 5.68
N LEU A 356 -19.47 24.96 5.93
CA LEU A 356 -18.03 25.24 5.91
C LEU A 356 -17.58 25.81 4.55
N ARG A 357 -18.02 25.21 3.44
CA ARG A 357 -17.73 25.71 2.09
C ARG A 357 -18.38 27.07 1.81
N GLN A 358 -19.58 27.34 2.35
CA GLN A 358 -20.22 28.66 2.25
C GLN A 358 -19.48 29.73 3.05
N ALA A 359 -18.85 29.37 4.17
CA ALA A 359 -18.03 30.26 4.99
C ALA A 359 -16.63 30.55 4.40
N GLY A 360 -16.20 29.84 3.35
CA GLY A 360 -15.01 30.20 2.58
C GLY A 360 -13.68 29.89 3.28
N ILE A 361 -13.62 28.83 4.08
CA ILE A 361 -12.49 28.41 4.93
C ILE A 361 -11.23 27.89 4.19
N ASN A 362 -11.00 28.31 2.94
CA ASN A 362 -9.93 27.81 2.10
C ASN A 362 -8.54 27.92 2.77
N GLY A 363 -7.82 26.81 2.91
CA GLY A 363 -6.47 26.75 3.47
C GLY A 363 -6.39 26.91 5.00
N LYS A 364 -7.52 27.13 5.69
CA LYS A 364 -7.59 27.20 7.15
C LYS A 364 -7.63 25.80 7.77
N PHE A 365 -7.35 25.72 9.07
CA PHE A 365 -7.70 24.57 9.90
C PHE A 365 -9.12 24.76 10.43
N VAL A 366 -9.85 23.66 10.63
CA VAL A 366 -11.13 23.62 11.34
C VAL A 366 -10.97 22.77 12.59
N GLU A 367 -11.51 23.20 13.72
CA GLU A 367 -11.55 22.42 14.95
C GLU A 367 -13.00 22.36 15.47
N PHE A 368 -13.50 21.17 15.79
CA PHE A 368 -14.90 20.95 16.17
C PHE A 368 -15.08 20.97 17.69
N PHE A 369 -16.05 21.76 18.15
CA PHE A 369 -16.36 21.93 19.57
C PHE A 369 -17.86 22.14 19.84
N GLY A 370 -18.22 22.28 21.12
CA GLY A 370 -19.60 22.46 21.57
C GLY A 370 -20.35 21.15 21.85
N PRO A 371 -21.52 21.22 22.50
CA PRO A 371 -22.24 20.06 23.04
C PRO A 371 -22.76 19.09 21.95
N GLY A 372 -22.92 19.54 20.71
CA GLY A 372 -23.32 18.70 19.59
C GLY A 372 -22.28 17.63 19.21
N VAL A 373 -21.00 17.83 19.55
CA VAL A 373 -19.92 16.87 19.21
C VAL A 373 -20.07 15.54 19.97
N GLN A 374 -20.68 15.56 21.15
CA GLN A 374 -20.97 14.35 21.94
C GLN A 374 -22.04 13.45 21.29
N GLN A 375 -22.79 13.92 20.29
CA GLN A 375 -23.77 13.12 19.55
C GLN A 375 -23.18 12.40 18.32
N LEU A 376 -21.89 12.66 18.02
CA LEU A 376 -21.17 12.11 16.87
C LEU A 376 -20.26 10.97 17.31
N SER A 377 -20.47 9.79 16.74
CA SER A 377 -19.60 8.63 16.94
C SER A 377 -18.20 8.86 16.35
N ALA A 378 -17.21 8.06 16.74
CA ALA A 378 -15.89 8.11 16.09
C ALA A 378 -15.95 7.89 14.55
N PRO A 379 -16.78 6.97 14.02
CA PRO A 379 -17.11 6.91 12.59
C PRO A 379 -17.73 8.19 12.00
N ASP A 380 -18.65 8.86 12.70
CA ASP A 380 -19.22 10.14 12.25
C ASP A 380 -18.12 11.20 12.11
N ARG A 381 -17.29 11.37 13.14
CA ARG A 381 -16.18 12.34 13.19
C ARG A 381 -15.13 12.11 12.11
N THR A 382 -14.68 10.86 11.95
CA THR A 382 -13.72 10.48 10.91
C THR A 382 -14.31 10.68 9.50
N THR A 383 -15.62 10.47 9.31
CA THR A 383 -16.29 10.79 8.03
C THR A 383 -16.32 12.30 7.75
N ILE A 384 -16.55 13.15 8.76
CA ILE A 384 -16.48 14.61 8.64
C ILE A 384 -15.05 15.05 8.31
N ALA A 385 -14.06 14.49 9.01
CA ALA A 385 -12.64 14.79 8.83
C ALA A 385 -12.07 14.29 7.48
N ASN A 386 -12.61 13.18 6.97
CA ASN A 386 -12.28 12.64 5.65
C ASN A 386 -12.62 13.62 4.52
N MET A 387 -13.73 14.36 4.67
CA MET A 387 -14.20 15.32 3.66
C MET A 387 -13.51 16.70 3.70
N CYS A 388 -12.42 16.83 4.45
CA CYS A 388 -11.59 18.04 4.53
C CYS A 388 -11.26 18.66 3.15
N PRO A 389 -10.83 17.87 2.14
CA PRO A 389 -10.53 18.40 0.81
C PRO A 389 -11.76 18.97 0.09
N GLU A 390 -12.97 18.43 0.32
CA GLU A 390 -14.21 18.87 -0.34
C GLU A 390 -14.74 20.24 0.13
N TYR A 391 -14.36 20.66 1.34
CA TYR A 391 -14.59 22.02 1.87
C TYR A 391 -13.31 22.88 1.92
N ASN A 392 -12.23 22.46 1.23
CA ASN A 392 -10.97 23.18 1.05
C ASN A 392 -10.22 23.55 2.34
N ALA A 393 -10.49 22.90 3.48
CA ALA A 393 -9.67 23.05 4.67
C ALA A 393 -8.41 22.19 4.57
N THR A 394 -7.37 22.55 5.33
CA THR A 394 -6.12 21.77 5.41
C THR A 394 -6.24 20.64 6.43
N VAL A 395 -6.91 20.91 7.56
CA VAL A 395 -7.13 19.99 8.69
C VAL A 395 -8.55 20.21 9.25
N SER A 396 -9.13 19.15 9.82
CA SER A 396 -10.50 19.09 10.36
C SER A 396 -10.52 18.28 11.66
N PHE A 397 -10.12 18.93 12.76
CA PHE A 397 -9.71 18.32 14.00
C PHE A 397 -10.85 18.11 15.00
N PHE A 398 -10.92 16.90 15.55
CA PHE A 398 -11.77 16.55 16.70
C PHE A 398 -10.84 16.16 17.87
N PRO A 399 -10.68 17.03 18.89
CA PRO A 399 -9.96 16.70 20.12
C PRO A 399 -10.34 15.35 20.75
N VAL A 400 -9.40 14.73 21.47
CA VAL A 400 -9.63 13.43 22.12
C VAL A 400 -10.54 13.61 23.34
N ASP A 401 -11.62 12.84 23.38
CA ASP A 401 -12.62 12.84 24.46
C ASP A 401 -13.02 11.40 24.87
N ASP A 402 -14.01 11.29 25.77
CA ASP A 402 -14.60 10.01 26.20
C ASP A 402 -15.01 9.09 25.04
N ILE A 403 -15.59 9.62 23.96
CA ILE A 403 -16.04 8.83 22.81
C ILE A 403 -14.84 8.26 22.04
N THR A 404 -13.76 9.05 21.91
CA THR A 404 -12.50 8.58 21.35
C THR A 404 -11.89 7.49 22.25
N LEU A 405 -11.82 7.67 23.57
CA LEU A 405 -11.29 6.65 24.49
C LEU A 405 -12.13 5.35 24.48
N GLN A 406 -13.47 5.46 24.42
CA GLN A 406 -14.38 4.32 24.29
C GLN A 406 -14.15 3.56 22.97
N HIS A 407 -13.89 4.28 21.87
CA HIS A 407 -13.47 3.65 20.62
C HIS A 407 -12.16 2.87 20.81
N PHE A 408 -11.10 3.48 21.37
CA PHE A 408 -9.81 2.81 21.60
C PHE A 408 -9.88 1.59 22.55
N LYS A 409 -10.86 1.58 23.46
CA LYS A 409 -11.16 0.45 24.35
C LYS A 409 -11.73 -0.77 23.63
N HIS A 410 -12.55 -0.58 22.60
CA HIS A 410 -13.11 -1.68 21.82
C HIS A 410 -12.17 -2.19 20.72
N THR A 411 -11.13 -1.41 20.38
CA THR A 411 -10.33 -1.63 19.18
C THR A 411 -8.90 -2.10 19.45
N ILE A 412 -8.16 -1.39 20.32
CA ILE A 412 -6.69 -1.40 20.26
C ILE A 412 -6.03 -1.79 21.58
N CYS A 413 -6.43 -1.21 22.71
CA CYS A 413 -5.59 -1.17 23.90
C CYS A 413 -5.88 -2.28 24.93
N SER A 414 -4.82 -2.81 25.54
CA SER A 414 -4.91 -3.42 26.87
C SER A 414 -5.36 -2.35 27.89
N GLY A 415 -5.95 -2.78 29.02
CA GLY A 415 -6.44 -1.84 30.05
C GLY A 415 -5.38 -0.82 30.47
N GLU A 416 -4.14 -1.29 30.70
CA GLU A 416 -2.97 -0.47 31.00
C GLU A 416 -2.75 0.69 29.99
N LYS A 417 -2.76 0.40 28.68
CA LYS A 417 -2.49 1.41 27.65
C LYS A 417 -3.56 2.49 27.57
N LEU A 418 -4.81 2.20 27.94
CA LEU A 418 -5.87 3.22 28.02
C LEU A 418 -5.63 4.20 29.16
N VAL A 419 -5.15 3.71 30.31
CA VAL A 419 -4.90 4.56 31.48
C VAL A 419 -3.69 5.47 31.22
N VAL A 420 -2.60 4.93 30.65
CA VAL A 420 -1.46 5.74 30.16
C VAL A 420 -1.93 6.80 29.16
N LEU A 421 -2.82 6.43 28.24
CA LEU A 421 -3.37 7.32 27.22
C LEU A 421 -4.16 8.48 27.83
N GLU A 422 -5.09 8.18 28.73
CA GLU A 422 -5.92 9.16 29.42
C GLU A 422 -5.10 10.08 30.32
N ASP A 423 -4.22 9.51 31.15
CA ASP A 423 -3.35 10.26 32.07
C ASP A 423 -2.41 11.20 31.32
N TYR A 424 -1.77 10.73 30.24
CA TYR A 424 -0.89 11.56 29.41
C TYR A 424 -1.64 12.72 28.75
N LEU A 425 -2.76 12.44 28.08
CA LEU A 425 -3.52 13.47 27.38
C LEU A 425 -4.08 14.53 28.33
N LYS A 426 -4.46 14.14 29.56
CA LYS A 426 -4.81 15.09 30.63
C LYS A 426 -3.59 15.89 31.10
N ALA A 427 -2.45 15.23 31.31
CA ALA A 427 -1.20 15.86 31.75
C ALA A 427 -0.64 16.89 30.75
N ILE A 428 -0.96 16.78 29.45
CA ILE A 428 -0.60 17.79 28.43
C ILE A 428 -1.79 18.57 27.86
N LYS A 429 -2.96 18.59 28.52
CA LYS A 429 -4.16 19.34 28.06
C LYS A 429 -4.55 19.06 26.59
N LEU A 430 -4.42 17.82 26.14
CA LEU A 430 -4.97 17.32 24.86
C LEU A 430 -6.26 16.50 25.04
N TYR A 431 -6.62 16.14 26.27
CA TYR A 431 -7.94 15.63 26.61
C TYR A 431 -8.99 16.76 26.62
N ARG A 432 -10.20 16.51 26.13
CA ARG A 432 -11.27 17.51 26.01
C ARG A 432 -12.59 17.06 26.65
N SER A 433 -13.13 17.88 27.54
CA SER A 433 -14.49 17.74 28.06
C SER A 433 -15.45 18.71 27.37
N TYR A 434 -16.18 18.27 26.34
CA TYR A 434 -17.16 19.11 25.63
C TYR A 434 -18.35 19.61 26.49
N GLY A 435 -18.50 19.09 27.72
CA GLY A 435 -19.45 19.61 28.70
C GLY A 435 -18.96 20.86 29.45
N ASP A 436 -17.65 21.11 29.46
CA ASP A 436 -17.05 22.29 30.10
C ASP A 436 -16.74 23.37 29.06
N GLN A 437 -17.43 24.51 29.19
CA GLN A 437 -17.23 25.69 28.33
C GLN A 437 -16.02 26.53 28.73
N SER A 438 -15.47 26.33 29.93
CA SER A 438 -14.24 27.02 30.36
C SER A 438 -12.98 26.47 29.69
N GLU A 439 -13.06 25.26 29.14
CA GLU A 439 -12.04 24.62 28.29
C GLU A 439 -12.14 25.01 26.78
N ASP A 440 -13.07 25.90 26.38
CA ASP A 440 -13.22 26.36 24.99
C ASP A 440 -11.97 27.17 24.53
N PRO A 441 -11.22 26.73 23.50
CA PRO A 441 -10.08 27.49 22.96
C PRO A 441 -10.45 28.81 22.31
N GLN A 442 -9.49 29.73 22.19
CA GLN A 442 -9.64 30.95 21.40
C GLN A 442 -9.38 30.67 19.92
N TYR A 443 -10.44 30.64 19.12
CA TYR A 443 -10.38 30.46 17.67
C TYR A 443 -10.19 31.78 16.90
N SER A 444 -9.65 31.71 15.68
CA SER A 444 -9.55 32.86 14.76
C SER A 444 -10.92 33.39 14.34
N GLU A 445 -11.90 32.47 14.24
CA GLU A 445 -13.26 32.67 13.75
C GLU A 445 -14.11 31.53 14.32
N VAL A 446 -15.38 31.79 14.67
CA VAL A 446 -16.31 30.76 15.15
C VAL A 446 -17.52 30.67 14.23
N ILE A 447 -17.80 29.46 13.74
CA ILE A 447 -18.99 29.13 12.95
C ILE A 447 -19.89 28.23 13.79
N GLU A 448 -21.05 28.72 14.20
CA GLU A 448 -22.06 27.91 14.90
C GLU A 448 -22.95 27.16 13.90
N MET A 449 -23.19 25.87 14.14
CA MET A 449 -24.05 25.01 13.32
C MET A 449 -25.04 24.25 14.20
N ASN A 450 -26.33 24.42 13.90
CA ASN A 450 -27.40 23.72 14.60
C ASN A 450 -27.72 22.39 13.89
N LEU A 451 -27.42 21.27 14.55
CA LEU A 451 -27.65 19.91 14.06
C LEU A 451 -29.13 19.63 13.77
N SER A 452 -30.06 20.30 14.46
CA SER A 452 -31.50 20.17 14.22
C SER A 452 -31.98 20.79 12.91
N SER A 453 -31.15 21.63 12.27
CA SER A 453 -31.41 22.16 10.92
C SER A 453 -31.00 21.19 9.80
N ILE A 454 -30.29 20.11 10.12
CA ILE A 454 -29.83 19.12 9.16
C ILE A 454 -30.94 18.08 8.96
N VAL A 455 -31.63 18.18 7.82
CA VAL A 455 -32.59 17.18 7.33
C VAL A 455 -31.92 16.20 6.35
N PRO A 456 -32.50 15.01 6.11
CA PRO A 456 -32.02 14.10 5.09
C PRO A 456 -32.06 14.70 3.68
N HIS A 457 -31.01 14.52 2.88
CA HIS A 457 -30.93 15.03 1.51
C HIS A 457 -30.51 13.96 0.49
N VAL A 458 -31.03 14.11 -0.73
CA VAL A 458 -30.40 13.57 -1.94
C VAL A 458 -29.75 14.69 -2.75
N SER A 459 -28.81 14.36 -3.65
CA SER A 459 -28.18 15.34 -4.55
C SER A 459 -28.30 14.91 -6.00
N GLY A 460 -28.97 15.70 -6.84
CA GLY A 460 -29.28 15.38 -8.24
C GLY A 460 -30.23 16.39 -8.89
N PRO A 461 -30.71 16.14 -10.12
CA PRO A 461 -30.52 14.93 -10.90
C PRO A 461 -29.23 14.88 -11.76
N LYS A 462 -28.43 15.95 -11.80
CA LYS A 462 -27.28 16.06 -12.71
C LYS A 462 -25.96 16.56 -12.10
N ARG A 463 -25.96 17.17 -10.91
CA ARG A 463 -24.73 17.63 -10.23
C ARG A 463 -24.74 17.32 -8.72
N PRO A 464 -23.57 16.99 -8.12
CA PRO A 464 -23.47 16.70 -6.67
C PRO A 464 -23.83 17.87 -5.74
N GLN A 465 -23.79 19.11 -6.22
CA GLN A 465 -24.20 20.30 -5.45
C GLN A 465 -25.71 20.56 -5.46
N ASP A 466 -26.48 19.89 -6.33
CA ASP A 466 -27.91 20.13 -6.49
C ASP A 466 -28.71 19.35 -5.44
N ARG A 467 -28.70 19.86 -4.20
CA ARG A 467 -29.37 19.19 -3.07
C ARG A 467 -30.88 19.34 -3.11
N VAL A 468 -31.55 18.29 -2.63
CA VAL A 468 -33.00 18.18 -2.47
C VAL A 468 -33.27 17.51 -1.12
N ALA A 469 -34.07 18.12 -0.26
CA ALA A 469 -34.52 17.46 0.96
C ALA A 469 -35.37 16.24 0.60
N VAL A 470 -35.22 15.12 1.31
CA VAL A 470 -35.94 13.86 0.99
C VAL A 470 -37.47 14.06 0.96
N THR A 471 -37.99 14.93 1.82
CA THR A 471 -39.41 15.32 1.87
C THR A 471 -39.91 16.04 0.62
N CYS A 472 -39.02 16.77 -0.07
CA CYS A 472 -39.33 17.54 -1.29
C CYS A 472 -38.97 16.79 -2.58
N MET A 473 -38.49 15.54 -2.53
CA MET A 473 -37.94 14.87 -3.73
C MET A 473 -38.97 14.73 -4.85
N LYS A 474 -40.17 14.25 -4.51
CA LYS A 474 -41.28 14.09 -5.47
C LYS A 474 -41.60 15.40 -6.20
N GLU A 475 -41.64 16.50 -5.47
CA GLU A 475 -41.92 17.84 -6.01
C GLU A 475 -40.78 18.35 -6.89
N ASP A 476 -39.53 18.26 -6.42
CA ASP A 476 -38.35 18.69 -7.19
C ASP A 476 -38.20 17.90 -8.51
N PHE A 477 -38.48 16.59 -8.49
CA PHE A 477 -38.45 15.77 -9.70
C PHE A 477 -39.58 16.14 -10.69
N ILE A 478 -40.81 16.34 -10.22
CA ILE A 478 -41.93 16.79 -11.07
C ILE A 478 -41.65 18.18 -11.67
N ASN A 479 -41.02 19.08 -10.90
CA ASN A 479 -40.56 20.37 -11.40
C ASN A 479 -39.45 20.20 -12.45
N CYS A 480 -38.47 19.33 -12.22
CA CYS A 480 -37.42 19.00 -13.19
C CYS A 480 -37.96 18.42 -14.51
N LEU A 481 -39.11 17.72 -14.51
CA LEU A 481 -39.75 17.28 -15.76
C LEU A 481 -40.23 18.45 -16.61
N ASN A 482 -40.84 19.46 -15.99
CA ASN A 482 -41.39 20.65 -16.68
C ASN A 482 -40.29 21.64 -17.13
N GLU A 483 -39.23 21.78 -16.33
CA GLU A 483 -38.20 22.80 -16.53
C GLU A 483 -37.41 22.66 -17.84
N LYS A 484 -36.91 23.80 -18.34
CA LYS A 484 -36.11 23.85 -19.57
C LYS A 484 -34.84 23.02 -19.43
N VAL A 485 -34.40 22.38 -20.52
CA VAL A 485 -33.22 21.51 -20.54
C VAL A 485 -32.01 22.21 -19.90
N GLY A 486 -31.54 21.64 -18.79
CA GLY A 486 -30.50 22.23 -17.95
C GLY A 486 -30.07 21.26 -16.85
N PHE A 487 -29.49 21.79 -15.76
CA PHE A 487 -29.05 20.95 -14.62
C PHE A 487 -30.22 20.40 -13.79
N LYS A 488 -31.34 21.14 -13.71
CA LYS A 488 -32.59 20.78 -13.04
C LYS A 488 -33.79 20.80 -14.01
N GLY A 489 -33.59 20.33 -15.24
CA GLY A 489 -34.64 20.39 -16.26
C GLY A 489 -34.47 19.39 -17.40
N PHE A 490 -35.57 18.73 -17.76
CA PHE A 490 -35.65 17.68 -18.78
C PHE A 490 -36.57 18.04 -19.96
N HIS A 491 -37.40 19.06 -19.83
CA HIS A 491 -38.32 19.58 -20.85
C HIS A 491 -39.29 18.53 -21.43
N ILE A 492 -39.96 17.79 -20.54
CA ILE A 492 -41.04 16.85 -20.85
C ILE A 492 -42.37 17.59 -20.74
N SER A 493 -43.20 17.57 -21.79
CA SER A 493 -44.51 18.25 -21.80
C SER A 493 -45.50 17.59 -20.82
N LYS A 494 -46.47 18.36 -20.30
CA LYS A 494 -47.39 17.87 -19.24
C LYS A 494 -48.20 16.66 -19.67
N GLU A 495 -48.53 16.55 -20.95
CA GLU A 495 -49.27 15.44 -21.54
C GLU A 495 -48.44 14.15 -21.53
N LYS A 496 -47.11 14.26 -21.60
CA LYS A 496 -46.18 13.12 -21.57
C LYS A 496 -45.72 12.73 -20.16
N GLN A 497 -45.88 13.58 -19.15
CA GLN A 497 -45.41 13.28 -17.78
C GLN A 497 -46.10 12.05 -17.15
N ALA A 498 -47.31 11.71 -17.61
CA ALA A 498 -48.04 10.51 -17.19
C ALA A 498 -47.73 9.24 -18.02
N THR A 499 -46.74 9.28 -18.93
CA THR A 499 -46.41 8.13 -19.79
C THR A 499 -45.98 6.92 -18.95
N GLN A 500 -46.61 5.78 -19.23
CA GLN A 500 -46.20 4.47 -18.72
C GLN A 500 -45.95 3.53 -19.90
N VAL A 501 -44.89 2.73 -19.83
CA VAL A 501 -44.53 1.74 -20.84
C VAL A 501 -44.49 0.35 -20.21
N PRO A 502 -45.38 -0.58 -20.62
CA PRO A 502 -45.31 -1.98 -20.20
C PRO A 502 -44.15 -2.69 -20.90
N PHE A 503 -43.48 -3.58 -20.17
CA PHE A 503 -42.41 -4.42 -20.70
C PHE A 503 -42.33 -5.76 -19.97
N LEU A 504 -41.82 -6.78 -20.66
CA LEU A 504 -41.61 -8.11 -20.08
C LEU A 504 -40.20 -8.23 -19.49
N HIS A 505 -40.10 -8.77 -18.28
CA HIS A 505 -38.84 -9.11 -17.64
C HIS A 505 -38.99 -10.42 -16.85
N GLU A 506 -38.12 -11.40 -17.13
CA GLU A 506 -38.12 -12.73 -16.48
C GLU A 506 -39.50 -13.43 -16.44
N GLY A 507 -40.35 -13.18 -17.44
CA GLY A 507 -41.68 -13.79 -17.57
C GLY A 507 -42.81 -13.04 -16.84
N ALA A 508 -42.53 -11.93 -16.17
CA ALA A 508 -43.52 -11.03 -15.57
C ALA A 508 -43.59 -9.68 -16.30
N GLU A 509 -44.78 -9.08 -16.31
CA GLU A 509 -45.03 -7.76 -16.89
C GLU A 509 -44.83 -6.65 -15.86
N TYR A 510 -44.08 -5.62 -16.23
CA TYR A 510 -43.79 -4.45 -15.40
C TYR A 510 -44.04 -3.16 -16.19
N ASN A 511 -44.29 -2.05 -15.48
CA ASN A 511 -44.46 -0.72 -16.07
C ASN A 511 -43.32 0.21 -15.66
N LEU A 512 -42.70 0.89 -16.63
CA LEU A 512 -41.82 2.04 -16.38
C LEU A 512 -42.55 3.35 -16.63
N ALA A 513 -42.35 4.31 -15.74
CA ALA A 513 -42.77 5.71 -15.85
C ALA A 513 -41.59 6.67 -15.64
N HIS A 514 -41.80 7.97 -15.86
CA HIS A 514 -40.84 9.00 -15.44
C HIS A 514 -40.55 8.88 -13.93
N GLY A 515 -39.27 8.87 -13.55
CA GLY A 515 -38.84 8.73 -12.15
C GLY A 515 -38.61 7.28 -11.69
N SER A 516 -38.87 6.28 -12.54
CA SER A 516 -38.59 4.88 -12.20
C SER A 516 -37.10 4.67 -11.92
N VAL A 517 -36.81 4.02 -10.79
CA VAL A 517 -35.44 3.61 -10.44
C VAL A 517 -35.10 2.39 -11.27
N VAL A 518 -33.98 2.43 -12.00
CA VAL A 518 -33.46 1.32 -12.81
C VAL A 518 -32.05 0.90 -12.41
N ILE A 519 -31.34 1.74 -11.64
CA ILE A 519 -30.05 1.44 -11.01
C ILE A 519 -30.12 1.85 -9.54
N ALA A 520 -29.73 0.96 -8.63
CA ALA A 520 -29.61 1.24 -7.20
C ALA A 520 -28.27 0.69 -6.66
N ALA A 521 -27.30 1.55 -6.36
CA ALA A 521 -25.92 1.13 -6.12
C ALA A 521 -25.36 1.63 -4.78
N VAL A 522 -25.17 0.72 -3.82
CA VAL A 522 -24.49 1.01 -2.54
C VAL A 522 -22.98 0.84 -2.74
N ILE A 523 -22.28 1.96 -2.88
CA ILE A 523 -20.90 2.06 -3.41
C ILE A 523 -20.09 3.15 -2.69
N SER A 524 -18.82 3.29 -3.08
CA SER A 524 -17.86 4.35 -2.70
C SER A 524 -17.21 4.20 -1.32
N CYS A 525 -15.90 4.48 -1.27
CA CYS A 525 -15.14 4.60 -0.02
C CYS A 525 -15.63 5.74 0.89
N THR A 526 -16.28 6.78 0.36
CA THR A 526 -16.76 7.90 1.18
C THR A 526 -17.91 7.49 2.11
N ASN A 527 -18.79 6.59 1.67
CA ASN A 527 -19.94 6.13 2.45
C ASN A 527 -19.73 4.73 3.04
N ASN A 528 -19.13 3.80 2.28
CA ASN A 528 -19.05 2.41 2.72
C ASN A 528 -17.98 2.15 3.79
N CYS A 529 -17.11 3.13 4.09
CA CYS A 529 -16.16 3.05 5.20
C CYS A 529 -16.75 3.47 6.57
N ASN A 530 -17.97 4.02 6.61
CA ASN A 530 -18.67 4.32 7.86
C ASN A 530 -19.58 3.12 8.23
N PRO A 531 -19.31 2.36 9.31
CA PRO A 531 -20.10 1.17 9.61
C PRO A 531 -21.53 1.51 10.04
N SER A 532 -21.75 2.63 10.74
CA SER A 532 -23.07 3.11 11.14
C SER A 532 -24.06 3.17 9.96
N VAL A 533 -23.71 3.81 8.84
CA VAL A 533 -24.62 3.94 7.68
C VAL A 533 -24.81 2.64 6.90
N MET A 534 -23.79 1.76 6.87
CA MET A 534 -23.87 0.47 6.21
C MET A 534 -24.68 -0.54 7.02
N LEU A 535 -24.53 -0.54 8.35
CA LEU A 535 -25.37 -1.27 9.28
C LEU A 535 -26.81 -0.74 9.24
N ALA A 536 -27.02 0.58 9.16
CA ALA A 536 -28.36 1.14 8.96
C ALA A 536 -29.02 0.63 7.67
N ALA A 537 -28.29 0.56 6.56
CA ALA A 537 -28.78 -0.02 5.31
C ALA A 537 -29.11 -1.52 5.45
N GLY A 538 -28.28 -2.29 6.16
CA GLY A 538 -28.51 -3.70 6.43
C GLY A 538 -29.68 -3.99 7.38
N LEU A 539 -29.82 -3.21 8.45
CA LEU A 539 -30.93 -3.29 9.39
C LEU A 539 -32.26 -2.87 8.74
N LEU A 540 -32.24 -1.84 7.89
CA LEU A 540 -33.39 -1.47 7.05
C LEU A 540 -33.75 -2.62 6.09
N ALA A 541 -32.76 -3.23 5.42
CA ALA A 541 -32.99 -4.38 4.55
C ALA A 541 -33.58 -5.59 5.30
N LYS A 542 -33.12 -5.82 6.54
CA LYS A 542 -33.67 -6.83 7.44
C LYS A 542 -35.14 -6.55 7.77
N LYS A 543 -35.44 -5.37 8.32
CA LYS A 543 -36.81 -4.96 8.69
C LYS A 543 -37.75 -4.95 7.47
N ALA A 544 -37.31 -4.47 6.31
CA ALA A 544 -38.07 -4.51 5.06
C ALA A 544 -38.41 -5.95 4.64
N THR A 545 -37.43 -6.85 4.70
CA THR A 545 -37.60 -8.27 4.35
C THR A 545 -38.54 -9.00 5.33
N GLU A 546 -38.42 -8.69 6.62
CA GLU A 546 -39.28 -9.24 7.69
C GLU A 546 -40.71 -8.68 7.60
N ALA A 547 -40.88 -7.45 7.11
CA ALA A 547 -42.16 -6.86 6.72
C ALA A 547 -42.66 -7.32 5.33
N GLY A 548 -42.00 -8.27 4.67
CA GLY A 548 -42.45 -8.86 3.41
C GLY A 548 -42.20 -8.02 2.15
N LEU A 549 -41.44 -6.92 2.23
CA LEU A 549 -41.11 -6.06 1.09
C LEU A 549 -40.00 -6.67 0.21
N THR A 550 -40.03 -6.37 -1.09
CA THR A 550 -39.07 -6.84 -2.09
C THR A 550 -38.72 -5.75 -3.11
N VAL A 551 -37.49 -5.76 -3.62
CA VAL A 551 -37.08 -4.93 -4.77
C VAL A 551 -37.57 -5.55 -6.07
N LYS A 552 -38.00 -4.73 -7.04
CA LYS A 552 -38.46 -5.21 -8.37
C LYS A 552 -37.25 -5.77 -9.16
N PRO A 553 -37.33 -6.98 -9.76
CA PRO A 553 -36.15 -7.69 -10.27
C PRO A 553 -35.44 -6.99 -11.45
N TYR A 554 -36.15 -6.17 -12.23
CA TYR A 554 -35.55 -5.40 -13.32
C TYR A 554 -34.61 -4.28 -12.83
N ILE A 555 -34.65 -3.90 -11.55
CA ILE A 555 -33.83 -2.83 -10.99
C ILE A 555 -32.42 -3.38 -10.78
N ARG A 556 -31.42 -2.74 -11.39
CA ARG A 556 -30.02 -3.17 -11.23
C ARG A 556 -29.48 -2.72 -9.87
N THR A 557 -29.69 -3.56 -8.86
CA THR A 557 -29.08 -3.45 -7.53
C THR A 557 -27.60 -3.87 -7.55
N SER A 558 -26.80 -3.27 -6.67
CA SER A 558 -25.39 -3.68 -6.45
C SER A 558 -24.85 -3.15 -5.11
N LEU A 559 -24.03 -3.97 -4.45
CA LEU A 559 -23.22 -3.59 -3.31
C LEU A 559 -21.75 -3.69 -3.69
N VAL A 560 -21.02 -2.56 -3.62
CA VAL A 560 -19.57 -2.46 -3.87
C VAL A 560 -18.90 -1.93 -2.61
N PRO A 561 -18.55 -2.80 -1.64
CA PRO A 561 -17.96 -2.35 -0.40
C PRO A 561 -16.60 -1.68 -0.63
N GLY A 562 -16.23 -0.73 0.25
CA GLY A 562 -14.92 -0.10 0.19
C GLY A 562 -13.78 -1.10 0.46
N SER A 563 -14.02 -2.06 1.35
CA SER A 563 -13.03 -3.02 1.84
C SER A 563 -13.67 -4.37 2.18
N GLY A 564 -12.84 -5.41 2.36
CA GLY A 564 -13.30 -6.74 2.80
C GLY A 564 -13.91 -6.72 4.19
N THR A 565 -13.42 -5.83 5.08
CA THR A 565 -13.99 -5.59 6.41
C THR A 565 -15.48 -5.25 6.37
N VAL A 566 -15.94 -4.47 5.38
CA VAL A 566 -17.36 -4.12 5.25
C VAL A 566 -18.23 -5.35 5.01
N THR A 567 -17.76 -6.28 4.17
CA THR A 567 -18.45 -7.57 3.99
C THR A 567 -18.39 -8.40 5.27
N HIS A 568 -17.26 -8.41 5.98
CA HIS A 568 -17.10 -9.12 7.25
C HIS A 568 -18.10 -8.64 8.31
N TYR A 569 -18.22 -7.33 8.54
CA TYR A 569 -19.13 -6.84 9.57
C TYR A 569 -20.60 -6.96 9.20
N LEU A 570 -20.98 -6.76 7.93
CA LEU A 570 -22.36 -6.98 7.47
C LEU A 570 -22.75 -8.46 7.57
N ASN A 571 -21.80 -9.37 7.40
CA ASN A 571 -22.01 -10.81 7.59
C ASN A 571 -22.10 -11.18 9.09
N THR A 572 -21.20 -10.63 9.92
CA THR A 572 -21.12 -10.92 11.36
C THR A 572 -22.31 -10.34 12.14
N SER A 573 -22.83 -9.18 11.76
CA SER A 573 -24.08 -8.63 12.31
C SER A 573 -25.34 -9.31 11.77
N GLY A 574 -25.20 -10.27 10.84
CA GLY A 574 -26.30 -11.06 10.28
C GLY A 574 -27.17 -10.33 9.25
N VAL A 575 -26.80 -9.12 8.80
CA VAL A 575 -27.63 -8.31 7.89
C VAL A 575 -27.35 -8.55 6.40
N LEU A 576 -26.17 -9.05 6.03
CA LEU A 576 -25.78 -9.32 4.64
C LEU A 576 -26.73 -10.29 3.90
N PRO A 577 -27.29 -11.36 4.50
CA PRO A 577 -28.28 -12.21 3.83
C PRO A 577 -29.54 -11.46 3.40
N TYR A 578 -29.97 -10.46 4.18
CA TYR A 578 -31.14 -9.65 3.88
C TYR A 578 -30.86 -8.64 2.76
N LEU A 579 -29.67 -8.04 2.74
CA LEU A 579 -29.20 -7.22 1.61
C LEU A 579 -29.18 -8.04 0.30
N ARG A 580 -28.65 -9.28 0.33
CA ARG A 580 -28.69 -10.20 -0.83
C ARG A 580 -30.12 -10.52 -1.27
N LYS A 581 -31.06 -10.74 -0.34
CA LYS A 581 -32.47 -11.01 -0.67
C LYS A 581 -33.19 -9.81 -1.33
N LEU A 582 -32.70 -8.59 -1.11
CA LEU A 582 -33.11 -7.38 -1.86
C LEU A 582 -32.26 -7.11 -3.13
N GLY A 583 -31.41 -8.07 -3.54
CA GLY A 583 -30.56 -7.98 -4.74
C GLY A 583 -29.25 -7.21 -4.56
N PHE A 584 -28.93 -6.71 -3.37
CA PHE A 584 -27.66 -6.03 -3.08
C PHE A 584 -26.52 -7.05 -2.87
N GLU A 585 -26.21 -7.81 -3.93
CA GLU A 585 -25.07 -8.73 -4.02
C GLU A 585 -23.73 -7.96 -3.96
N VAL A 586 -22.71 -8.55 -3.31
CA VAL A 586 -21.35 -8.00 -3.26
C VAL A 586 -20.67 -8.26 -4.61
N VAL A 587 -20.63 -7.25 -5.48
CA VAL A 587 -20.10 -7.42 -6.86
C VAL A 587 -18.59 -7.21 -6.98
N GLY A 588 -17.93 -6.73 -5.93
CA GLY A 588 -16.49 -6.51 -5.85
C GLY A 588 -16.12 -5.39 -4.88
N TYR A 589 -14.81 -5.18 -4.68
CA TYR A 589 -14.27 -4.10 -3.86
C TYR A 589 -13.74 -2.96 -4.74
N GLY A 590 -13.74 -1.72 -4.22
CA GLY A 590 -13.18 -0.54 -4.90
C GLY A 590 -14.21 0.34 -5.64
N CYS A 591 -13.75 1.11 -6.64
CA CYS A 591 -14.52 2.26 -7.13
C CYS A 591 -15.73 1.96 -8.04
N ALA A 592 -15.72 0.86 -8.81
CA ALA A 592 -16.80 0.38 -9.70
C ALA A 592 -17.73 1.46 -10.29
N THR A 593 -19.04 1.41 -9.99
CA THR A 593 -20.09 2.34 -10.43
C THR A 593 -19.78 3.81 -10.10
N CYS A 594 -18.99 4.10 -9.05
CA CYS A 594 -18.64 5.47 -8.64
C CYS A 594 -17.68 6.15 -9.62
N VAL A 595 -16.94 5.38 -10.44
CA VAL A 595 -16.17 5.91 -11.57
C VAL A 595 -16.91 5.84 -12.91
N GLY A 596 -18.08 5.20 -12.96
CA GLY A 596 -18.87 4.94 -14.16
C GLY A 596 -18.72 3.53 -14.73
N ASN A 597 -18.01 2.63 -14.04
CA ASN A 597 -17.88 1.23 -14.44
C ASN A 597 -19.13 0.45 -13.98
N THR A 598 -20.22 0.59 -14.74
CA THR A 598 -21.54 0.01 -14.46
C THR A 598 -21.83 -1.14 -15.42
N ALA A 599 -22.45 -2.22 -14.93
CA ALA A 599 -22.95 -3.28 -15.81
C ALA A 599 -24.12 -2.75 -16.68
N PRO A 600 -24.28 -3.23 -17.93
CA PRO A 600 -25.39 -2.82 -18.79
C PRO A 600 -26.75 -3.19 -18.17
N LEU A 601 -27.76 -2.37 -18.43
CA LEU A 601 -29.16 -2.67 -18.08
C LEU A 601 -29.73 -3.75 -19.02
N PRO A 602 -30.77 -4.49 -18.59
CA PRO A 602 -31.49 -5.42 -19.46
C PRO A 602 -32.04 -4.72 -20.71
N GLU A 603 -31.96 -5.36 -21.88
CA GLU A 603 -32.42 -4.76 -23.15
C GLU A 603 -33.89 -4.34 -23.09
N SER A 604 -34.78 -5.16 -22.50
CA SER A 604 -36.20 -4.81 -22.35
C SER A 604 -36.45 -3.57 -21.48
N VAL A 605 -35.58 -3.28 -20.51
CA VAL A 605 -35.62 -2.03 -19.73
C VAL A 605 -35.14 -0.85 -20.57
N VAL A 606 -34.03 -1.02 -21.30
CA VAL A 606 -33.46 0.01 -22.16
C VAL A 606 -34.42 0.41 -23.28
N ASP A 607 -35.10 -0.56 -23.89
CA ASP A 607 -36.02 -0.32 -24.99
C ASP A 607 -37.33 0.31 -24.50
N ALA A 608 -37.85 -0.09 -23.33
CA ALA A 608 -38.98 0.59 -22.70
C ALA A 608 -38.68 2.06 -22.36
N ILE A 609 -37.47 2.36 -21.87
CA ILE A 609 -37.02 3.74 -21.62
C ILE A 609 -37.00 4.56 -22.92
N LYS A 610 -36.43 4.00 -24.00
CA LYS A 610 -36.35 4.67 -25.31
C LYS A 610 -37.74 4.86 -25.93
N GLN A 611 -38.59 3.85 -25.89
CA GLN A 611 -39.93 3.86 -26.47
C GLN A 611 -40.82 4.93 -25.84
N GLY A 612 -40.73 5.13 -24.52
CA GLY A 612 -41.48 6.15 -23.80
C GLY A 612 -40.82 7.53 -23.68
N ASP A 613 -39.60 7.72 -24.20
CA ASP A 613 -38.76 8.91 -23.93
C ASP A 613 -38.66 9.19 -22.40
N LEU A 614 -38.53 8.12 -21.61
CA LEU A 614 -38.65 8.20 -20.16
C LEU A 614 -37.42 8.84 -19.52
N VAL A 615 -37.65 9.58 -18.44
CA VAL A 615 -36.59 10.06 -17.54
C VAL A 615 -36.38 9.00 -16.47
N ALA A 616 -35.58 7.98 -16.82
CA ALA A 616 -35.17 6.91 -15.91
C ALA A 616 -34.12 7.39 -14.90
N CYS A 617 -34.17 6.83 -13.69
CA CYS A 617 -33.37 7.26 -12.54
C CYS A 617 -32.36 6.22 -12.06
N GLY A 618 -31.14 6.68 -11.75
CA GLY A 618 -30.15 5.94 -10.97
C GLY A 618 -29.99 6.56 -9.58
N VAL A 619 -29.94 5.73 -8.54
CA VAL A 619 -29.70 6.17 -7.15
C VAL A 619 -28.47 5.46 -6.62
N LEU A 620 -27.52 6.20 -6.03
CA LEU A 620 -26.24 5.63 -5.58
C LEU A 620 -25.63 6.34 -4.38
N SER A 621 -24.85 5.63 -3.55
CA SER A 621 -24.11 6.23 -2.42
C SER A 621 -22.71 6.74 -2.81
N GLY A 622 -22.56 7.28 -4.03
CA GLY A 622 -21.30 7.88 -4.49
C GLY A 622 -21.12 9.35 -4.08
N ASN A 623 -19.94 9.91 -4.39
CA ASN A 623 -19.61 11.32 -4.15
C ASN A 623 -19.68 12.21 -5.41
N ARG A 624 -19.73 11.60 -6.61
CA ARG A 624 -19.74 12.31 -7.90
C ARG A 624 -20.65 11.60 -8.92
N HIS A 625 -21.63 12.31 -9.46
CA HIS A 625 -22.37 11.91 -10.67
C HIS A 625 -22.27 13.01 -11.72
N LEU A 626 -22.29 12.61 -12.99
CA LEU A 626 -22.40 13.47 -14.16
C LEU A 626 -23.37 12.79 -15.13
N GLU A 627 -24.07 13.57 -15.94
CA GLU A 627 -24.95 13.04 -17.00
C GLU A 627 -24.18 12.11 -17.95
N GLY A 628 -24.78 10.96 -18.31
CA GLY A 628 -24.14 9.91 -19.13
C GLY A 628 -23.07 9.07 -18.43
N ARG A 629 -22.80 9.26 -17.13
CA ARG A 629 -21.69 8.55 -16.43
C ARG A 629 -22.00 7.08 -16.06
N LEU A 630 -23.27 6.69 -15.95
CA LEU A 630 -23.66 5.30 -15.60
C LEU A 630 -24.09 4.50 -16.82
N CYS A 631 -25.07 5.02 -17.56
CA CYS A 631 -25.59 4.55 -18.84
C CYS A 631 -26.09 5.77 -19.59
N ASP A 632 -25.94 5.80 -20.93
CA ASP A 632 -26.54 6.83 -21.79
C ASP A 632 -28.08 6.91 -21.64
N CYS A 633 -28.69 5.80 -21.22
CA CYS A 633 -30.11 5.63 -20.96
C CYS A 633 -30.62 6.27 -19.65
N VAL A 634 -29.72 6.60 -18.69
CA VAL A 634 -30.11 7.10 -17.36
C VAL A 634 -29.87 8.62 -17.27
N ARG A 635 -30.94 9.37 -17.53
CA ARG A 635 -30.94 10.84 -17.63
C ARG A 635 -30.91 11.55 -16.27
N ALA A 636 -31.42 10.91 -15.21
CA ALA A 636 -31.44 11.46 -13.85
C ALA A 636 -30.64 10.57 -12.89
N ASN A 637 -29.75 11.17 -12.10
CA ASN A 637 -28.89 10.46 -11.18
C ASN A 637 -28.89 11.17 -9.82
N TYR A 638 -29.10 10.42 -8.74
CA TYR A 638 -29.20 10.94 -7.38
C TYR A 638 -28.17 10.29 -6.46
N LEU A 639 -27.41 11.12 -5.73
CA LEU A 639 -26.61 10.67 -4.60
C LEU A 639 -27.49 10.60 -3.36
N ALA A 640 -27.43 9.50 -2.62
CA ALA A 640 -28.20 9.28 -1.40
C ALA A 640 -27.39 8.46 -0.39
N SER A 641 -27.77 8.48 0.89
CA SER A 641 -27.16 7.60 1.90
C SER A 641 -27.43 6.11 1.58
N PRO A 642 -26.57 5.17 1.99
CA PRO A 642 -26.82 3.73 1.81
C PRO A 642 -28.25 3.24 2.18
N PRO A 643 -28.85 3.61 3.34
CA PRO A 643 -30.23 3.21 3.63
C PRO A 643 -31.27 3.85 2.70
N LEU A 644 -31.05 5.10 2.23
CA LEU A 644 -31.92 5.73 1.23
C LEU A 644 -31.81 5.06 -0.14
N VAL A 645 -30.63 4.58 -0.55
CA VAL A 645 -30.48 3.78 -1.78
C VAL A 645 -31.33 2.51 -1.70
N VAL A 646 -31.33 1.81 -0.57
CA VAL A 646 -32.18 0.63 -0.33
C VAL A 646 -33.67 1.01 -0.33
N ALA A 647 -34.06 2.10 0.34
CA ALA A 647 -35.44 2.58 0.36
C ALA A 647 -35.98 2.93 -1.04
N TYR A 648 -35.22 3.67 -1.86
CA TYR A 648 -35.59 3.98 -3.24
C TYR A 648 -35.59 2.76 -4.16
N ALA A 649 -34.77 1.73 -3.89
CA ALA A 649 -34.83 0.46 -4.61
C ALA A 649 -36.13 -0.31 -4.30
N ILE A 650 -36.57 -0.33 -3.03
CA ILE A 650 -37.83 -0.95 -2.61
C ILE A 650 -39.02 -0.23 -3.24
N ALA A 651 -39.08 1.10 -3.14
CA ALA A 651 -40.13 1.91 -3.78
C ALA A 651 -40.12 1.78 -5.32
N GLY A 652 -38.95 1.59 -5.92
CA GLY A 652 -38.75 1.47 -7.36
C GLY A 652 -39.01 2.77 -8.15
N THR A 653 -39.18 3.90 -7.47
CA THR A 653 -39.37 5.24 -8.06
C THR A 653 -38.75 6.29 -7.13
N VAL A 654 -38.22 7.37 -7.72
CA VAL A 654 -37.81 8.56 -6.98
C VAL A 654 -38.98 9.53 -6.75
N SER A 655 -40.10 9.36 -7.49
CA SER A 655 -41.30 10.21 -7.43
C SER A 655 -42.24 9.78 -6.28
N ILE A 656 -41.69 9.68 -5.06
CA ILE A 656 -42.38 9.26 -3.84
C ILE A 656 -42.01 10.20 -2.68
N ASN A 657 -42.98 10.55 -1.83
CA ASN A 657 -42.74 11.18 -0.54
C ASN A 657 -42.63 10.08 0.54
N LEU A 658 -41.40 9.82 1.00
CA LEU A 658 -41.09 8.74 1.93
C LEU A 658 -41.66 8.91 3.36
N GLU A 659 -42.19 10.09 3.71
CA GLU A 659 -42.85 10.32 5.01
C GLU A 659 -44.36 10.02 4.99
N THR A 660 -45.01 10.22 3.83
CA THR A 660 -46.48 10.23 3.70
C THR A 660 -47.03 9.11 2.83
N GLU A 661 -46.21 8.51 1.96
CA GLU A 661 -46.58 7.39 1.07
C GLU A 661 -45.94 6.07 1.55
N PRO A 662 -46.66 4.93 1.46
CA PRO A 662 -46.08 3.63 1.82
C PRO A 662 -45.05 3.17 0.78
N LEU A 663 -44.04 2.43 1.23
CA LEU A 663 -43.06 1.77 0.37
C LEU A 663 -43.64 0.56 -0.37
N GLY A 664 -44.65 -0.06 0.22
CA GLY A 664 -45.35 -1.24 -0.27
C GLY A 664 -46.32 -1.77 0.77
N VAL A 665 -46.97 -2.89 0.43
CA VAL A 665 -47.95 -3.58 1.28
C VAL A 665 -47.34 -4.91 1.73
N ASN A 666 -47.47 -5.25 3.01
CA ASN A 666 -46.97 -6.52 3.55
C ASN A 666 -47.85 -7.71 3.11
N SER A 667 -47.42 -8.94 3.44
CA SER A 667 -48.18 -10.16 3.18
C SER A 667 -49.55 -10.27 3.88
N GLU A 668 -49.85 -9.36 4.81
CA GLU A 668 -51.11 -9.30 5.56
C GLU A 668 -52.06 -8.19 5.02
N GLY A 669 -51.66 -7.48 3.97
CA GLY A 669 -52.46 -6.39 3.38
C GLY A 669 -52.30 -5.03 4.07
N LYS A 670 -51.30 -4.85 4.95
CA LYS A 670 -51.02 -3.60 5.67
C LYS A 670 -49.97 -2.76 4.95
N ASP A 671 -50.22 -1.47 4.83
CA ASP A 671 -49.26 -0.46 4.36
C ASP A 671 -48.03 -0.38 5.27
N VAL A 672 -46.83 -0.41 4.66
CA VAL A 672 -45.54 -0.28 5.36
C VAL A 672 -44.86 1.02 4.92
N TYR A 673 -44.64 1.93 5.88
CA TYR A 673 -43.97 3.21 5.67
C TYR A 673 -42.48 3.12 5.97
N LEU A 674 -41.67 4.08 5.47
CA LEU A 674 -40.24 4.12 5.76
C LEU A 674 -39.95 4.14 7.27
N ARG A 675 -40.72 4.92 8.04
CA ARG A 675 -40.62 5.03 9.51
C ARG A 675 -40.82 3.70 10.25
N ASP A 676 -41.52 2.73 9.66
CA ASP A 676 -41.82 1.44 10.30
C ASP A 676 -40.61 0.48 10.20
N ILE A 677 -39.74 0.71 9.20
CA ILE A 677 -38.55 -0.13 8.90
C ILE A 677 -37.22 0.60 9.08
N TRP A 678 -37.23 1.89 9.40
CA TRP A 678 -36.01 2.66 9.66
C TRP A 678 -35.37 2.19 10.99
N PRO A 679 -34.04 1.96 11.04
CA PRO A 679 -33.35 1.63 12.29
C PRO A 679 -33.16 2.86 13.17
N SER A 680 -33.20 2.70 14.49
CA SER A 680 -32.89 3.82 15.41
C SER A 680 -31.37 4.02 15.54
N LYS A 681 -30.91 5.20 15.96
CA LYS A 681 -29.46 5.45 16.13
C LYS A 681 -28.88 4.56 17.23
N GLU A 682 -29.65 4.26 18.27
CA GLU A 682 -29.27 3.37 19.37
C GLU A 682 -29.12 1.92 18.89
N GLU A 683 -30.03 1.45 18.03
CA GLU A 683 -29.98 0.10 17.42
C GLU A 683 -28.73 -0.07 16.54
N VAL A 684 -28.40 0.96 15.75
CA VAL A 684 -27.19 1.01 14.92
C VAL A 684 -25.93 1.01 15.80
N ASN A 685 -25.83 1.96 16.73
CA ASN A 685 -24.67 2.12 17.61
C ASN A 685 -24.41 0.86 18.46
N HIS A 686 -25.47 0.26 19.03
CA HIS A 686 -25.34 -0.95 19.85
C HIS A 686 -24.80 -2.14 19.04
N THR A 687 -25.25 -2.29 17.78
CA THR A 687 -24.76 -3.31 16.85
C THR A 687 -23.31 -3.03 16.44
N GLU A 688 -22.98 -1.76 16.20
CA GLU A 688 -21.65 -1.30 15.80
C GLU A 688 -20.60 -1.55 16.88
N GLU A 689 -20.84 -1.09 18.10
CA GLU A 689 -19.85 -1.18 19.19
C GLU A 689 -19.65 -2.61 19.70
N ASN A 690 -20.75 -3.34 19.97
CA ASN A 690 -20.66 -4.62 20.69
C ASN A 690 -20.38 -5.83 19.78
N ILE A 691 -20.85 -5.79 18.52
CA ILE A 691 -20.78 -6.94 17.60
C ILE A 691 -19.73 -6.71 16.52
N VAL A 692 -19.71 -5.51 15.93
CA VAL A 692 -18.89 -5.20 14.76
C VAL A 692 -17.47 -4.84 15.13
N ILE A 693 -17.25 -3.76 15.89
CA ILE A 693 -15.92 -3.19 16.12
C ILE A 693 -14.98 -4.23 16.76
N ALA A 694 -15.37 -4.86 17.87
CA ALA A 694 -14.51 -5.83 18.56
C ALA A 694 -14.15 -7.07 17.69
N SER A 695 -15.10 -7.58 16.90
CA SER A 695 -14.87 -8.72 15.99
C SER A 695 -13.96 -8.35 14.83
N MET A 696 -14.22 -7.19 14.21
CA MET A 696 -13.53 -6.67 13.04
C MET A 696 -12.04 -6.41 13.31
N PHE A 697 -11.72 -5.74 14.42
CA PHE A 697 -10.34 -5.44 14.81
C PHE A 697 -9.57 -6.71 15.21
N LYS A 698 -10.23 -7.67 15.87
CA LYS A 698 -9.63 -8.96 16.22
C LYS A 698 -9.32 -9.81 14.99
N ASP A 699 -10.21 -9.83 14.00
CA ASP A 699 -9.98 -10.52 12.73
C ASP A 699 -8.89 -9.82 11.89
N LEU A 700 -8.91 -8.49 11.80
CA LEU A 700 -7.89 -7.69 11.13
C LEU A 700 -6.48 -7.93 11.71
N ARG A 701 -6.36 -7.93 13.05
CA ARG A 701 -5.12 -8.29 13.75
C ARG A 701 -4.68 -9.72 13.45
N SER A 702 -5.58 -10.70 13.55
CA SER A 702 -5.30 -12.10 13.18
C SER A 702 -4.83 -12.24 11.73
N ARG A 703 -5.37 -11.45 10.79
CA ARG A 703 -4.93 -11.43 9.38
C ARG A 703 -3.57 -10.75 9.20
N MET A 704 -3.29 -9.65 9.91
CA MET A 704 -1.98 -9.00 9.92
C MET A 704 -0.88 -9.90 10.52
N GLU A 705 -1.15 -10.58 11.64
CA GLU A 705 -0.21 -11.48 12.33
C GLU A 705 0.12 -12.73 11.51
N LYS A 706 -0.90 -13.37 10.90
CA LYS A 706 -0.71 -14.57 10.07
C LYS A 706 -0.09 -14.23 8.71
N GLY A 707 -0.38 -13.03 8.20
CA GLY A 707 -0.13 -12.66 6.81
C GLY A 707 -0.92 -13.52 5.83
N SER A 708 -0.86 -13.15 4.55
CA SER A 708 -1.57 -13.87 3.50
C SER A 708 -0.71 -14.92 2.84
N THR A 709 -1.32 -16.02 2.39
CA THR A 709 -0.60 -17.10 1.70
C THR A 709 0.16 -16.59 0.47
N PHE A 710 -0.42 -15.63 -0.27
CA PHE A 710 0.24 -14.97 -1.38
C PHE A 710 1.38 -14.06 -0.92
N TRP A 711 1.14 -13.13 0.01
CA TRP A 711 2.17 -12.20 0.48
C TRP A 711 3.35 -12.95 1.10
N ASN A 712 3.08 -13.94 1.94
CA ASN A 712 4.09 -14.81 2.55
C ASN A 712 4.83 -15.64 1.49
N GLY A 713 4.14 -16.12 0.46
CA GLY A 713 4.72 -16.88 -0.67
C GLY A 713 5.48 -16.06 -1.71
N LEU A 714 5.38 -14.73 -1.74
CA LEU A 714 6.18 -13.90 -2.65
C LEU A 714 7.69 -14.00 -2.36
N GLU A 715 8.48 -14.37 -3.35
CA GLU A 715 9.94 -14.28 -3.26
C GLU A 715 10.39 -12.81 -3.18
N SER A 716 11.22 -12.47 -2.19
CA SER A 716 11.91 -11.19 -2.10
C SER A 716 13.37 -11.38 -1.67
N ALA A 717 14.27 -10.55 -2.19
CA ALA A 717 15.68 -10.58 -1.83
C ALA A 717 15.90 -10.08 -0.39
N GLU A 718 17.02 -10.47 0.22
CA GLU A 718 17.42 -10.04 1.57
C GLU A 718 18.65 -9.10 1.55
N SER A 719 19.06 -8.68 0.35
CA SER A 719 20.18 -7.76 0.16
C SER A 719 19.82 -6.32 0.55
N ALA A 720 20.74 -5.62 1.20
CA ALA A 720 20.56 -4.20 1.56
C ALA A 720 20.42 -3.27 0.33
N LEU A 721 20.99 -3.65 -0.81
CA LEU A 721 20.78 -3.02 -2.11
C LEU A 721 19.70 -3.80 -2.90
N PHE A 722 18.91 -3.10 -3.71
CA PHE A 722 17.87 -3.74 -4.53
C PHE A 722 18.49 -4.38 -5.78
N PRO A 723 18.22 -5.65 -6.10
CA PRO A 723 18.70 -6.29 -7.32
C PRO A 723 17.89 -5.85 -8.55
N TRP A 724 18.23 -4.70 -9.13
CA TRP A 724 17.55 -4.16 -10.31
C TRP A 724 17.57 -5.12 -11.52
N ASP A 725 16.39 -5.55 -11.99
CA ASP A 725 16.27 -6.31 -13.24
C ASP A 725 16.27 -5.37 -14.47
N PRO A 726 17.25 -5.47 -15.39
CA PRO A 726 17.26 -4.67 -16.62
C PRO A 726 16.12 -5.01 -17.61
N LYS A 727 15.43 -6.13 -17.42
CA LYS A 727 14.22 -6.51 -18.18
C LYS A 727 12.94 -5.90 -17.60
N SER A 728 12.97 -5.41 -16.36
CA SER A 728 11.82 -4.82 -15.69
C SER A 728 11.15 -3.75 -16.53
N THR A 729 9.82 -3.71 -16.44
CA THR A 729 9.00 -2.60 -16.95
C THR A 729 8.25 -1.86 -15.85
N TYR A 730 8.41 -2.24 -14.58
CA TYR A 730 7.74 -1.61 -13.43
C TYR A 730 8.72 -0.90 -12.47
N ILE A 731 9.86 -1.52 -12.14
CA ILE A 731 10.83 -1.02 -11.16
C ILE A 731 12.19 -0.82 -11.83
N ARG A 732 12.64 0.44 -11.94
CA ARG A 732 13.90 0.79 -12.62
C ARG A 732 14.68 1.82 -11.83
N CYS A 733 16.00 1.67 -11.74
CA CYS A 733 16.85 2.65 -11.07
C CYS A 733 16.76 4.01 -11.81
N PRO A 734 16.25 5.08 -11.18
CA PRO A 734 16.21 6.39 -11.80
C PRO A 734 17.62 6.99 -11.92
N SER A 735 17.79 7.90 -12.88
CA SER A 735 19.09 8.52 -13.18
C SER A 735 19.44 9.72 -12.27
N PHE A 736 18.61 10.06 -11.28
CA PHE A 736 18.74 11.25 -10.42
C PHE A 736 20.12 11.38 -9.76
N PHE A 737 20.73 10.27 -9.37
CA PHE A 737 22.03 10.22 -8.67
C PHE A 737 23.22 9.93 -9.59
N SER A 738 23.03 9.77 -10.91
CA SER A 738 24.10 9.36 -11.85
C SER A 738 25.29 10.33 -11.92
N LYS A 739 25.10 11.59 -11.55
CA LYS A 739 26.13 12.65 -11.46
C LYS A 739 26.37 13.15 -10.03
N LEU A 740 26.14 12.32 -9.01
CA LEU A 740 26.33 12.73 -7.61
C LEU A 740 27.82 12.83 -7.26
N SER A 741 28.35 14.06 -7.28
CA SER A 741 29.66 14.43 -6.75
C SER A 741 29.66 14.55 -5.22
N LYS A 742 30.82 14.30 -4.58
CA LYS A 742 31.02 14.59 -3.14
C LYS A 742 30.99 16.10 -2.87
N GLU A 743 31.69 16.88 -3.70
CA GLU A 743 31.67 18.34 -3.66
C GLU A 743 30.36 18.91 -4.23
N VAL A 744 29.93 20.06 -3.70
CA VAL A 744 28.76 20.81 -4.18
C VAL A 744 29.22 21.78 -5.26
N CYS A 745 28.83 21.55 -6.51
CA CYS A 745 29.06 22.52 -7.57
C CYS A 745 28.20 23.76 -7.34
N THR A 746 28.74 24.95 -7.59
CA THR A 746 27.96 26.19 -7.61
C THR A 746 26.90 26.14 -8.72
N PRO A 747 25.67 26.65 -8.49
CA PRO A 747 24.69 26.82 -9.56
C PRO A 747 25.28 27.64 -10.71
N GLN A 748 25.15 27.12 -11.93
CA GLN A 748 25.52 27.84 -13.14
C GLN A 748 24.30 28.57 -13.71
N SER A 749 24.52 29.74 -14.31
CA SER A 749 23.53 30.43 -15.12
C SER A 749 22.97 29.51 -16.20
N ILE A 750 21.68 29.66 -16.51
CA ILE A 750 21.03 28.91 -17.58
C ILE A 750 21.23 29.71 -18.87
N GLU A 751 22.12 29.30 -19.75
CA GLU A 751 22.45 30.06 -20.97
C GLU A 751 21.74 29.51 -22.21
N GLY A 752 21.15 30.40 -23.02
CA GLY A 752 20.65 30.06 -24.36
C GLY A 752 19.53 29.02 -24.43
N ALA A 753 18.76 28.85 -23.36
CA ALA A 753 17.72 27.83 -23.23
C ALA A 753 16.51 28.06 -24.16
N TYR A 754 15.86 27.00 -24.61
CA TYR A 754 14.55 27.12 -25.30
C TYR A 754 13.38 26.78 -24.36
N PRO A 755 12.22 27.41 -24.55
CA PRO A 755 10.96 26.93 -23.97
C PRO A 755 10.58 25.58 -24.58
N LEU A 756 10.54 24.51 -23.78
CA LEU A 756 9.99 23.22 -24.20
C LEU A 756 8.46 23.31 -24.41
N LEU A 757 7.81 24.14 -23.59
CA LEU A 757 6.37 24.38 -23.59
C LEU A 757 6.10 25.86 -23.27
N PHE A 758 5.05 26.40 -23.89
CA PHE A 758 4.45 27.68 -23.53
C PHE A 758 2.98 27.43 -23.22
N LEU A 759 2.61 27.54 -21.95
CA LEU A 759 1.32 27.11 -21.42
C LEU A 759 0.49 28.33 -20.96
N GLY A 760 -0.82 28.12 -20.82
CA GLY A 760 -1.74 29.13 -20.26
C GLY A 760 -1.89 29.02 -18.74
N ASP A 761 -3.03 29.50 -18.24
CA ASP A 761 -3.43 29.43 -16.83
C ASP A 761 -3.89 28.01 -16.42
N LYS A 762 -3.89 27.76 -15.10
CA LYS A 762 -4.48 26.59 -14.43
C LYS A 762 -4.02 25.25 -15.00
N VAL A 763 -2.73 25.16 -15.33
CA VAL A 763 -2.08 23.90 -15.73
C VAL A 763 -2.00 22.97 -14.53
N THR A 764 -2.97 22.08 -14.40
CA THR A 764 -3.00 21.15 -13.28
C THR A 764 -1.92 20.06 -13.34
N THR A 765 -1.59 19.43 -12.21
CA THR A 765 -0.66 18.29 -12.15
C THR A 765 -1.09 17.09 -13.00
N ASP A 766 -2.37 16.96 -13.36
CA ASP A 766 -2.86 15.96 -14.33
C ASP A 766 -2.44 16.26 -15.78
N HIS A 767 -2.22 17.53 -16.14
CA HIS A 767 -1.64 17.90 -17.43
C HIS A 767 -0.13 17.61 -17.47
N ILE A 768 0.56 17.84 -16.35
CA ILE A 768 2.01 17.64 -16.21
C ILE A 768 2.36 16.15 -16.11
N SER A 769 1.64 15.39 -15.28
CA SER A 769 1.89 13.98 -14.98
C SER A 769 0.56 13.19 -14.89
N PRO A 770 0.00 12.76 -16.03
CA PRO A 770 -1.22 11.94 -16.07
C PRO A 770 -1.03 10.60 -15.32
N ALA A 771 -2.08 10.11 -14.67
CA ALA A 771 -2.06 8.84 -13.92
C ALA A 771 -2.87 7.69 -14.57
N GLY A 772 -3.77 8.01 -15.51
CA GLY A 772 -4.67 7.04 -16.15
C GLY A 772 -4.01 6.13 -17.20
N SER A 773 -4.82 5.51 -18.04
CA SER A 773 -4.40 4.56 -19.09
C SER A 773 -3.41 5.16 -20.10
N ILE A 774 -2.46 4.36 -20.55
CA ILE A 774 -1.45 4.77 -21.53
C ILE A 774 -2.03 4.73 -22.95
N ALA A 775 -2.13 5.89 -23.60
CA ALA A 775 -2.68 6.01 -24.95
C ALA A 775 -1.82 5.27 -25.99
N ARG A 776 -2.45 4.50 -26.88
CA ARG A 776 -1.79 3.58 -27.84
C ARG A 776 -0.75 4.22 -28.77
N VAL A 777 -0.89 5.52 -29.06
CA VAL A 777 -0.01 6.27 -29.97
C VAL A 777 1.07 7.11 -29.24
N SER A 778 1.11 7.07 -27.91
CA SER A 778 2.04 7.86 -27.09
C SER A 778 3.48 7.35 -27.12
N ALA A 779 4.44 8.23 -26.79
CA ALA A 779 5.84 7.84 -26.58
C ALA A 779 6.00 6.68 -25.57
N ALA A 780 5.20 6.65 -24.50
CA ALA A 780 5.21 5.57 -23.53
C ALA A 780 4.72 4.23 -24.12
N ALA A 781 3.67 4.24 -24.95
CA ALA A 781 3.21 3.06 -25.66
C ALA A 781 4.27 2.54 -26.65
N LYS A 782 4.91 3.41 -27.43
CA LYS A 782 6.03 3.06 -28.33
C LYS A 782 7.16 2.37 -27.55
N TYR A 783 7.51 2.87 -26.36
CA TYR A 783 8.51 2.27 -25.48
C TYR A 783 8.08 0.87 -24.99
N LEU A 784 6.87 0.72 -24.45
CA LEU A 784 6.37 -0.57 -23.95
C LEU A 784 6.24 -1.62 -25.07
N GLN A 785 5.85 -1.21 -26.29
CA GLN A 785 5.85 -2.06 -27.48
C GLN A 785 7.28 -2.51 -27.86
N SER A 786 8.29 -1.65 -27.76
CA SER A 786 9.68 -2.06 -27.98
C SER A 786 10.19 -3.07 -26.94
N LYS A 787 9.56 -3.11 -25.75
CA LYS A 787 9.73 -4.14 -24.71
C LYS A 787 8.85 -5.38 -24.93
N ARG A 788 8.18 -5.49 -26.09
CA ARG A 788 7.28 -6.58 -26.51
C ARG A 788 5.98 -6.71 -25.71
N LEU A 789 5.55 -5.65 -25.02
CA LEU A 789 4.24 -5.62 -24.35
C LEU A 789 3.12 -5.23 -25.33
N THR A 790 1.99 -5.92 -25.22
CA THR A 790 0.75 -5.58 -25.94
C THR A 790 0.02 -4.41 -25.25
N PRO A 791 -0.91 -3.71 -25.95
CA PRO A 791 -1.69 -2.64 -25.34
C PRO A 791 -2.52 -3.03 -24.12
N ARG A 792 -2.83 -4.32 -23.92
CA ARG A 792 -3.52 -4.83 -22.72
C ARG A 792 -2.58 -4.85 -21.50
N GLU A 793 -1.29 -5.05 -21.71
CA GLU A 793 -0.27 -5.18 -20.67
C GLU A 793 0.38 -3.82 -20.30
N PHE A 794 0.03 -2.74 -20.99
CA PHE A 794 0.57 -1.40 -20.67
C PHE A 794 0.27 -0.97 -19.24
N ASN A 795 -0.91 -1.32 -18.71
CA ASN A 795 -1.44 -0.84 -17.44
C ASN A 795 -1.60 0.70 -17.44
N SER A 796 -1.79 1.33 -16.28
CA SER A 796 -1.89 2.78 -16.11
C SER A 796 -0.51 3.45 -15.92
N TYR A 797 -0.42 4.76 -16.14
CA TYR A 797 0.76 5.53 -15.72
C TYR A 797 0.98 5.45 -14.21
N GLY A 798 -0.08 5.44 -13.39
CA GLY A 798 0.02 5.26 -11.93
C GLY A 798 0.77 3.98 -11.53
N ALA A 799 0.42 2.85 -12.15
CA ALA A 799 1.09 1.56 -11.91
C ALA A 799 2.56 1.54 -12.39
N ARG A 800 2.98 2.46 -13.28
CA ARG A 800 4.32 2.52 -13.87
C ARG A 800 5.25 3.52 -13.19
N ARG A 801 4.86 4.11 -12.05
CA ARG A 801 5.63 5.16 -11.35
C ARG A 801 7.01 4.76 -10.83
N GLY A 802 7.30 3.47 -10.69
CA GLY A 802 8.64 2.96 -10.39
C GLY A 802 9.59 2.91 -11.59
N ASN A 803 9.12 3.25 -12.80
CA ASN A 803 9.89 3.19 -14.03
C ASN A 803 10.01 4.59 -14.66
N ASP A 804 11.15 5.23 -14.42
CA ASP A 804 11.50 6.54 -14.95
C ASP A 804 11.32 6.64 -16.47
N ALA A 805 11.70 5.61 -17.22
CA ALA A 805 11.62 5.60 -18.67
C ALA A 805 10.18 5.69 -19.21
N VAL A 806 9.19 5.17 -18.46
CA VAL A 806 7.76 5.30 -18.80
C VAL A 806 7.22 6.64 -18.35
N MET A 807 7.55 7.08 -17.13
CA MET A 807 7.00 8.30 -16.56
C MET A 807 7.51 9.59 -17.22
N THR A 808 8.80 9.66 -17.58
CA THR A 808 9.33 10.78 -18.39
C THR A 808 8.65 10.84 -19.76
N ARG A 809 8.31 9.69 -20.36
CA ARG A 809 7.52 9.61 -21.62
C ARG A 809 6.04 9.96 -21.44
N GLY A 810 5.51 9.81 -20.23
CA GLY A 810 4.18 10.26 -19.82
C GLY A 810 4.10 11.73 -19.41
N THR A 811 5.24 12.37 -19.15
CA THR A 811 5.29 13.77 -18.71
C THR A 811 4.82 14.69 -19.85
N PHE A 812 3.84 15.55 -19.55
CA PHE A 812 3.09 16.35 -20.52
C PHE A 812 2.39 15.54 -21.63
N ALA A 813 2.14 14.24 -21.41
CA ALA A 813 1.44 13.37 -22.36
C ALA A 813 -0.10 13.45 -22.27
N SER A 814 -0.65 14.44 -21.56
CA SER A 814 -2.10 14.64 -21.45
C SER A 814 -2.70 15.10 -22.78
N ILE A 815 -3.74 14.40 -23.25
CA ILE A 815 -4.50 14.79 -24.44
C ILE A 815 -5.25 16.14 -24.29
N LYS A 816 -5.35 16.65 -23.06
CA LYS A 816 -5.98 17.94 -22.74
C LYS A 816 -4.98 19.09 -22.63
N LEU A 817 -3.68 18.84 -22.75
CA LEU A 817 -2.64 19.86 -22.65
C LEU A 817 -2.85 20.94 -23.72
N GLN A 818 -2.84 22.21 -23.32
CA GLN A 818 -2.90 23.35 -24.22
C GLN A 818 -1.53 24.02 -24.29
N ASN A 819 -0.87 23.94 -25.46
CA ASN A 819 0.45 24.50 -25.70
C ASN A 819 0.38 25.59 -26.79
N ARG A 820 0.67 26.83 -26.39
CA ARG A 820 0.65 28.03 -27.23
C ARG A 820 1.61 27.94 -28.41
N LEU A 821 2.70 27.17 -28.32
CA LEU A 821 3.65 26.96 -29.43
C LEU A 821 3.03 26.26 -30.65
N ILE A 822 1.94 25.51 -30.46
CA ILE A 822 1.26 24.76 -31.52
C ILE A 822 -0.21 25.18 -31.74
N GLY A 823 -0.79 25.97 -30.83
CA GLY A 823 -2.14 26.53 -30.93
C GLY A 823 -3.29 25.50 -30.89
N LYS A 824 -3.01 24.22 -30.64
CA LYS A 824 -3.99 23.12 -30.59
C LYS A 824 -3.81 22.31 -29.31
N THR A 825 -4.90 21.76 -28.81
CA THR A 825 -4.89 20.85 -27.65
C THR A 825 -4.24 19.51 -28.04
N GLY A 826 -3.31 19.02 -27.22
CA GLY A 826 -2.68 17.71 -27.39
C GLY A 826 -1.29 17.61 -26.76
N PRO A 827 -0.72 16.40 -26.65
CA PRO A 827 0.51 16.11 -25.94
C PRO A 827 1.77 16.42 -26.78
N LYS A 828 1.80 17.58 -27.44
CA LYS A 828 2.80 17.93 -28.46
C LYS A 828 3.43 19.30 -28.24
N THR A 829 4.61 19.47 -28.82
CA THR A 829 5.31 20.76 -28.87
C THR A 829 6.06 20.95 -30.18
N LEU A 830 6.58 22.16 -30.38
CA LEU A 830 7.39 22.54 -31.52
C LEU A 830 8.87 22.41 -31.15
N HIS A 831 9.64 21.57 -31.86
CA HIS A 831 11.10 21.59 -31.75
C HIS A 831 11.65 22.77 -32.55
N ILE A 832 11.78 23.92 -31.89
CA ILE A 832 12.00 25.25 -32.48
C ILE A 832 13.15 25.28 -33.51
N PRO A 833 14.36 24.72 -33.25
CA PRO A 833 15.46 24.72 -34.23
C PRO A 833 15.15 24.01 -35.55
N SER A 834 14.15 23.12 -35.58
CA SER A 834 13.79 22.32 -36.77
C SER A 834 12.43 22.65 -37.37
N GLY A 835 11.59 23.42 -36.68
CA GLY A 835 10.19 23.64 -37.03
C GLY A 835 9.28 22.40 -36.95
N GLN A 836 9.78 21.22 -36.54
CA GLN A 836 9.01 19.99 -36.48
C GLN A 836 8.12 19.92 -35.23
N MET A 837 6.86 19.50 -35.41
CA MET A 837 5.93 19.23 -34.31
C MET A 837 6.06 17.78 -33.86
N LEU A 838 6.44 17.57 -32.59
CA LEU A 838 6.76 16.27 -32.00
C LEU A 838 5.96 16.02 -30.72
N ASP A 839 5.91 14.78 -30.24
CA ASP A 839 5.46 14.51 -28.86
C ASP A 839 6.44 15.19 -27.88
N VAL A 840 5.98 15.70 -26.73
CA VAL A 840 6.81 16.53 -25.83
C VAL A 840 8.12 15.83 -25.41
N PHE A 841 8.05 14.53 -25.12
CA PHE A 841 9.22 13.70 -24.84
C PHE A 841 10.22 13.64 -26.00
N GLU A 842 9.76 13.48 -27.23
CA GLU A 842 10.60 13.35 -28.42
C GLU A 842 11.31 14.67 -28.75
N ALA A 843 10.65 15.81 -28.51
CA ALA A 843 11.28 17.13 -28.58
C ALA A 843 12.36 17.31 -27.52
N ALA A 844 12.07 16.94 -26.26
CA ALA A 844 13.01 17.04 -25.15
C ALA A 844 14.26 16.17 -25.35
N GLU A 845 14.10 14.92 -25.78
CA GLU A 845 15.20 14.00 -26.09
C GLU A 845 16.12 14.54 -27.20
N ARG A 846 15.56 15.30 -28.15
CA ARG A 846 16.35 15.97 -29.20
C ARG A 846 17.14 17.15 -28.64
N TYR A 847 16.51 18.05 -27.87
CA TYR A 847 17.21 19.16 -27.22
C TYR A 847 18.34 18.69 -26.28
N GLN A 848 18.12 17.58 -25.55
CA GLN A 848 19.16 16.98 -24.70
C GLN A 848 20.37 16.49 -25.51
N ARG A 849 20.13 15.88 -26.68
CA ARG A 849 21.17 15.42 -27.62
C ARG A 849 21.97 16.59 -28.20
N ASP A 850 21.28 17.69 -28.48
CA ASP A 850 21.86 18.93 -29.00
C ASP A 850 22.58 19.73 -27.89
N GLY A 851 22.55 19.28 -26.62
CA GLY A 851 23.22 19.90 -25.47
C GLY A 851 22.52 21.15 -24.92
N VAL A 852 21.25 21.37 -25.28
CA VAL A 852 20.54 22.63 -25.08
C VAL A 852 19.69 22.61 -23.79
N PRO A 853 19.82 23.61 -22.90
CA PRO A 853 18.97 23.70 -21.71
C PRO A 853 17.51 24.01 -22.04
N LEU A 854 16.59 23.60 -21.17
CA LEU A 854 15.16 23.81 -21.35
C LEU A 854 14.51 24.57 -20.19
N ILE A 855 13.53 25.40 -20.54
CA ILE A 855 12.61 26.04 -19.60
C ILE A 855 11.14 25.77 -19.97
N ILE A 856 10.21 26.17 -19.11
CA ILE A 856 8.78 26.22 -19.38
C ILE A 856 8.29 27.65 -19.12
N LEU A 857 7.42 28.16 -20.01
CA LEU A 857 6.62 29.37 -19.76
C LEU A 857 5.19 28.96 -19.41
N ALA A 858 4.58 29.57 -18.39
CA ALA A 858 3.22 29.30 -17.96
C ALA A 858 2.47 30.56 -17.49
N GLY A 859 1.14 30.48 -17.39
CA GLY A 859 0.30 31.52 -16.81
C GLY A 859 0.17 31.40 -15.28
N LYS A 860 -1.03 31.65 -14.77
CA LYS A 860 -1.39 31.63 -13.35
C LYS A 860 -1.70 30.22 -12.83
N GLU A 861 -1.52 30.00 -11.53
CA GLU A 861 -1.85 28.74 -10.83
C GLU A 861 -1.21 27.50 -11.47
N TYR A 862 0.05 27.63 -11.91
CA TYR A 862 0.81 26.52 -12.49
C TYR A 862 1.06 25.43 -11.44
N GLY A 863 0.70 24.19 -11.77
CA GLY A 863 0.87 23.04 -10.89
C GLY A 863 -0.32 22.74 -9.98
N SER A 864 -1.49 23.33 -10.20
CA SER A 864 -2.69 23.14 -9.37
C SER A 864 -3.21 21.69 -9.32
N GLY A 865 -3.87 21.30 -8.22
CA GLY A 865 -4.55 20.01 -8.08
C GLY A 865 -3.78 18.96 -7.28
N SER A 866 -3.99 17.67 -7.57
CA SER A 866 -3.49 16.57 -6.71
C SER A 866 -1.96 16.55 -6.61
N SER A 867 -1.45 16.32 -5.41
CA SER A 867 -0.02 16.25 -5.15
C SER A 867 0.62 15.03 -5.84
N ARG A 868 1.58 15.25 -6.75
CA ARG A 868 2.24 14.20 -7.54
C ARG A 868 3.73 14.52 -7.72
N ASP A 869 4.58 13.61 -7.24
CA ASP A 869 6.03 13.68 -7.34
C ASP A 869 6.53 13.75 -8.80
N TRP A 870 5.92 12.97 -9.69
CA TRP A 870 6.21 12.95 -11.12
C TRP A 870 5.89 14.24 -11.86
N ALA A 871 5.12 15.16 -11.26
CA ALA A 871 4.95 16.51 -11.80
C ALA A 871 6.24 17.36 -11.71
N ALA A 872 7.21 17.01 -10.85
CA ALA A 872 8.53 17.64 -10.82
C ALA A 872 9.66 16.69 -11.30
N LYS A 873 9.61 15.40 -10.92
CA LYS A 873 10.57 14.39 -11.40
C LYS A 873 10.53 14.22 -12.93
N GLY A 874 9.35 14.34 -13.53
CA GLY A 874 9.14 14.29 -14.98
C GLY A 874 9.86 15.43 -15.73
N PRO A 875 9.51 16.71 -15.50
CA PRO A 875 10.18 17.85 -16.13
C PRO A 875 11.69 17.87 -15.89
N TYR A 876 12.16 17.46 -14.70
CA TYR A 876 13.59 17.34 -14.40
C TYR A 876 14.32 16.41 -15.39
N LEU A 877 13.75 15.23 -15.64
CA LEU A 877 14.27 14.22 -16.57
C LEU A 877 14.03 14.57 -18.05
N LEU A 878 13.03 15.40 -18.37
CA LEU A 878 12.93 16.06 -19.68
C LEU A 878 14.04 17.10 -19.89
N GLY A 879 14.80 17.47 -18.86
CA GLY A 879 15.93 18.41 -18.98
C GLY A 879 15.57 19.86 -18.65
N VAL A 880 14.37 20.10 -18.12
CA VAL A 880 13.94 21.43 -17.66
C VAL A 880 14.81 21.88 -16.47
N ARG A 881 15.19 23.16 -16.45
CA ARG A 881 16.02 23.78 -15.40
C ARG A 881 15.34 24.93 -14.67
N ALA A 882 14.42 25.61 -15.33
CA ALA A 882 13.57 26.62 -14.70
C ALA A 882 12.14 26.57 -15.28
N VAL A 883 11.17 27.03 -14.49
CA VAL A 883 9.81 27.35 -14.95
C VAL A 883 9.59 28.83 -14.68
N ILE A 884 9.14 29.58 -15.68
CA ILE A 884 8.73 30.98 -15.53
C ILE A 884 7.20 31.06 -15.63
N ALA A 885 6.54 31.48 -14.55
CA ALA A 885 5.07 31.54 -14.47
C ALA A 885 4.57 32.87 -13.90
N GLU A 886 3.28 33.18 -14.08
CA GLU A 886 2.65 34.32 -13.38
C GLU A 886 2.42 34.00 -11.89
N SER A 887 2.05 32.75 -11.58
CA SER A 887 1.98 32.25 -10.21
C SER A 887 2.02 30.72 -10.17
N PHE A 888 2.48 30.17 -9.04
CA PHE A 888 2.55 28.74 -8.77
C PHE A 888 1.53 28.35 -7.69
N GLU A 889 1.11 27.08 -7.69
CA GLU A 889 0.55 26.45 -6.50
C GLU A 889 1.70 26.12 -5.51
N LYS A 890 1.49 26.29 -4.19
CA LYS A 890 2.55 26.21 -3.16
C LYS A 890 3.22 24.84 -3.12
N ILE A 891 2.46 23.76 -3.09
CA ILE A 891 2.98 22.39 -3.02
C ILE A 891 3.76 22.05 -4.31
N HIS A 892 3.26 22.46 -5.48
CA HIS A 892 4.00 22.26 -6.73
C HIS A 892 5.29 23.07 -6.79
N ARG A 893 5.31 24.31 -6.29
CA ARG A 893 6.56 25.10 -6.14
C ARG A 893 7.58 24.35 -5.29
N ASN A 894 7.17 23.84 -4.11
CA ASN A 894 8.05 23.05 -3.22
C ASN A 894 8.68 21.86 -3.96
N HIS A 895 7.89 21.15 -4.78
CA HIS A 895 8.39 20.02 -5.57
C HIS A 895 9.42 20.41 -6.64
N LEU A 896 9.26 21.56 -7.30
CA LEU A 896 10.25 22.07 -8.25
C LEU A 896 11.59 22.35 -7.54
N VAL A 897 11.55 23.06 -6.40
CA VAL A 897 12.73 23.30 -5.55
C VAL A 897 13.35 21.98 -5.09
N GLY A 898 12.54 21.03 -4.61
CA GLY A 898 12.96 19.70 -4.17
C GLY A 898 13.67 18.88 -5.26
N MET A 899 13.34 19.09 -6.53
CA MET A 899 14.05 18.47 -7.67
C MET A 899 15.21 19.31 -8.23
N GLY A 900 15.42 20.54 -7.75
CA GLY A 900 16.44 21.46 -8.26
C GLY A 900 16.05 22.15 -9.58
N ILE A 901 14.76 22.33 -9.84
CA ILE A 901 14.23 23.20 -10.90
C ILE A 901 13.92 24.56 -10.27
N ALA A 902 14.40 25.66 -10.84
CA ALA A 902 14.12 27.00 -10.31
C ALA A 902 12.67 27.42 -10.62
N PRO A 903 11.82 27.71 -9.61
CA PRO A 903 10.53 28.36 -9.82
C PRO A 903 10.74 29.88 -9.90
N LEU A 904 10.45 30.47 -11.06
CA LEU A 904 10.65 31.88 -11.34
C LEU A 904 9.30 32.54 -11.61
N GLN A 905 9.01 33.64 -10.91
CA GLN A 905 7.76 34.39 -11.11
C GLN A 905 8.03 35.67 -11.90
N PHE A 906 7.15 36.02 -12.83
CA PHE A 906 7.14 37.37 -13.41
C PHE A 906 6.93 38.43 -12.31
N MET A 907 7.45 39.64 -12.52
CA MET A 907 7.18 40.78 -11.63
C MET A 907 5.68 41.09 -11.59
N THR A 908 5.19 41.63 -10.47
CA THR A 908 3.77 42.00 -10.30
C THR A 908 3.26 42.86 -11.47
N GLY A 909 2.22 42.37 -12.16
CA GLY A 909 1.63 43.04 -13.33
C GLY A 909 2.31 42.74 -14.67
N GLN A 910 3.38 41.94 -14.71
CA GLN A 910 4.00 41.44 -15.93
C GLN A 910 3.62 39.98 -16.20
N ASN A 911 3.53 39.62 -17.47
CA ASN A 911 3.45 38.24 -17.94
C ASN A 911 4.06 38.07 -19.34
N ALA A 912 3.94 36.88 -19.92
CA ALA A 912 4.48 36.59 -21.24
C ALA A 912 3.86 37.47 -22.36
N ASP A 913 2.59 37.85 -22.24
CA ASP A 913 1.92 38.70 -23.23
C ASP A 913 2.29 40.18 -23.09
N SER A 914 2.38 40.70 -21.86
CA SER A 914 2.81 42.10 -21.61
C SER A 914 4.27 42.35 -21.96
N LEU A 915 5.12 41.32 -21.89
CA LEU A 915 6.51 41.35 -22.34
C LEU A 915 6.67 40.97 -23.83
N GLU A 916 5.56 40.66 -24.51
CA GLU A 916 5.49 40.22 -25.91
C GLU A 916 6.50 39.09 -26.21
N LEU A 917 6.47 38.04 -25.38
CA LEU A 917 7.27 36.82 -25.53
C LEU A 917 6.50 35.82 -26.39
N CYS A 918 7.07 35.40 -27.52
CA CYS A 918 6.43 34.43 -28.41
C CYS A 918 6.76 32.96 -28.07
N GLY A 919 7.72 32.73 -27.17
CA GLY A 919 8.18 31.41 -26.74
C GLY A 919 9.13 30.72 -27.72
N LYS A 920 9.64 31.45 -28.73
CA LYS A 920 10.60 30.94 -29.73
C LYS A 920 12.00 31.53 -29.57
N GLU A 921 12.15 32.49 -28.67
CA GLU A 921 13.41 33.09 -28.26
C GLU A 921 14.28 32.06 -27.52
N ARG A 922 15.60 32.31 -27.47
CA ARG A 922 16.46 31.69 -26.45
C ARG A 922 16.49 32.57 -25.21
N PHE A 923 16.52 31.96 -24.04
CA PHE A 923 16.48 32.60 -22.73
C PHE A 923 17.79 32.34 -21.97
N THR A 924 18.42 33.40 -21.50
CA THR A 924 19.56 33.34 -20.58
C THR A 924 19.13 33.87 -19.22
N ILE A 925 19.32 33.09 -18.16
CA ILE A 925 18.93 33.41 -16.79
C ILE A 925 20.20 33.48 -15.95
N ASN A 926 20.54 34.68 -15.50
CA ASN A 926 21.76 34.92 -14.74
C ASN A 926 21.54 34.55 -13.27
N ILE A 927 22.25 33.52 -12.80
CA ILE A 927 22.18 33.02 -11.42
C ILE A 927 23.47 33.42 -10.69
N PRO A 928 23.40 34.23 -9.62
CA PRO A 928 24.58 34.61 -8.85
C PRO A 928 25.13 33.43 -8.04
N GLN A 929 26.43 33.48 -7.72
CA GLN A 929 27.08 32.45 -6.88
C GLN A 929 26.47 32.40 -5.47
N GLU A 930 26.22 33.58 -4.89
CA GLU A 930 25.47 33.72 -3.65
C GLU A 930 24.03 34.12 -3.96
N LEU A 931 23.17 33.11 -4.01
CA LEU A 931 21.73 33.28 -4.11
C LEU A 931 21.12 33.51 -2.72
N THR A 932 20.25 34.51 -2.56
CA THR A 932 19.47 34.78 -1.34
C THR A 932 17.99 34.38 -1.52
N PRO A 933 17.21 34.22 -0.44
CA PRO A 933 15.76 34.05 -0.54
C PRO A 933 15.09 35.19 -1.33
N LEU A 934 14.05 34.86 -2.09
CA LEU A 934 13.21 35.75 -2.92
C LEU A 934 13.99 36.72 -3.84
N GLN A 935 15.21 36.35 -4.24
CA GLN A 935 16.08 37.22 -5.04
C GLN A 935 15.52 37.47 -6.44
N GLN A 936 15.65 38.72 -6.90
CA GLN A 936 15.35 39.08 -8.29
C GLN A 936 16.50 38.66 -9.21
N LEU A 937 16.18 37.94 -10.28
CA LEU A 937 17.11 37.50 -11.32
C LEU A 937 16.79 38.19 -12.64
N THR A 938 17.82 38.47 -13.44
CA THR A 938 17.66 39.02 -14.79
C THR A 938 17.55 37.90 -15.82
N VAL A 939 16.52 37.98 -16.66
CA VAL A 939 16.31 37.12 -17.82
C VAL A 939 16.55 37.94 -19.08
N GLN A 940 17.46 37.47 -19.93
CA GLN A 940 17.76 38.06 -21.24
C GLN A 940 17.30 37.11 -22.34
N THR A 941 16.86 37.67 -23.46
CA THR A 941 16.38 36.91 -24.63
C THR A 941 17.25 37.15 -25.85
N SER A 942 17.29 36.18 -26.78
CA SER A 942 18.02 36.31 -28.05
C SER A 942 17.49 37.40 -28.99
N THR A 943 16.33 38.00 -28.69
CA THR A 943 15.78 39.16 -29.41
C THR A 943 16.22 40.50 -28.80
N GLY A 944 17.05 40.48 -27.75
CA GLY A 944 17.55 41.67 -27.07
C GLY A 944 16.65 42.19 -25.94
N LYS A 945 15.47 41.59 -25.71
CA LYS A 945 14.62 41.95 -24.56
C LYS A 945 15.23 41.42 -23.27
N SER A 946 15.23 42.24 -22.22
CA SER A 946 15.69 41.91 -20.88
C SER A 946 14.62 42.30 -19.86
N PHE A 947 14.34 41.42 -18.90
CA PHE A 947 13.34 41.63 -17.84
C PHE A 947 13.76 40.96 -16.53
N SER A 948 13.12 41.32 -15.43
CA SER A 948 13.37 40.72 -14.11
C SER A 948 12.32 39.65 -13.79
N VAL A 949 12.72 38.65 -13.01
CA VAL A 949 11.85 37.64 -12.40
C VAL A 949 12.24 37.44 -10.94
N VAL A 950 11.30 37.04 -10.09
CA VAL A 950 11.58 36.67 -8.69
C VAL A 950 11.87 35.16 -8.63
N ALA A 951 13.00 34.75 -8.07
CA ALA A 951 13.26 33.36 -7.76
C ALA A 951 12.55 32.97 -6.45
N LEU A 952 11.52 32.12 -6.54
CA LEU A 952 10.63 31.78 -5.42
C LEU A 952 11.24 30.73 -4.46
N PHE A 953 12.44 31.01 -3.95
CA PHE A 953 13.03 30.31 -2.81
C PHE A 953 12.69 31.12 -1.56
N GLU A 954 11.87 30.59 -0.65
CA GLU A 954 11.31 31.35 0.48
C GLU A 954 12.30 31.51 1.64
N ASN A 955 13.24 30.60 1.78
CA ASN A 955 14.17 30.52 2.90
C ASN A 955 15.54 29.93 2.48
N ASP A 956 16.51 29.94 3.40
CA ASP A 956 17.86 29.45 3.13
C ASP A 956 17.93 27.93 2.83
N MET A 957 16.94 27.16 3.29
CA MET A 957 16.85 25.72 3.00
C MET A 957 16.42 25.45 1.56
N ASP A 958 15.47 26.22 1.02
CA ASP A 958 15.10 26.21 -0.40
C ASP A 958 16.33 26.50 -1.28
N VAL A 959 17.09 27.53 -0.91
CA VAL A 959 18.36 27.90 -1.57
C VAL A 959 19.38 26.77 -1.47
N ALA A 960 19.53 26.13 -0.29
CA ALA A 960 20.44 25.00 -0.10
C ALA A 960 20.04 23.77 -0.93
N PHE A 961 18.74 23.45 -1.03
CA PHE A 961 18.24 22.38 -1.87
C PHE A 961 18.53 22.66 -3.36
N PHE A 962 18.29 23.88 -3.82
CA PHE A 962 18.63 24.28 -5.18
C PHE A 962 20.14 24.18 -5.46
N ARG A 963 20.99 24.73 -4.57
CA ARG A 963 22.47 24.63 -4.65
C ARG A 963 22.96 23.18 -4.69
N HIS A 964 22.33 22.27 -3.95
CA HIS A 964 22.70 20.85 -3.98
C HIS A 964 22.13 20.09 -5.19
N GLY A 965 21.25 20.70 -5.98
CA GLY A 965 20.58 20.10 -7.13
C GLY A 965 19.42 19.18 -6.76
N GLY A 966 18.70 19.51 -5.68
CA GLY A 966 17.53 18.81 -5.14
C GLY A 966 17.74 18.20 -3.74
N ILE A 967 16.64 18.02 -3.01
CA ILE A 967 16.62 17.58 -1.61
C ILE A 967 17.22 16.19 -1.40
N LEU A 968 16.99 15.26 -2.33
CA LEU A 968 17.55 13.91 -2.30
C LEU A 968 19.09 13.93 -2.39
N LYS A 969 19.66 14.84 -3.21
CA LYS A 969 21.11 15.03 -3.33
C LYS A 969 21.70 15.76 -2.13
N TYR A 970 20.96 16.72 -1.56
CA TYR A 970 21.31 17.35 -0.29
C TYR A 970 21.47 16.29 0.80
N ARG A 971 20.42 15.50 1.09
CA ARG A 971 20.44 14.47 2.14
C ARG A 971 21.49 13.38 1.92
N SER A 972 21.78 13.03 0.66
CA SER A 972 22.88 12.11 0.32
C SER A 972 24.24 12.65 0.77
N ARG A 973 24.53 13.95 0.52
CA ARG A 973 25.81 14.58 0.92
C ARG A 973 25.90 14.82 2.44
N SER A 974 24.80 15.16 3.12
CA SER A 974 24.81 15.39 4.58
C SER A 974 25.26 14.16 5.39
N ARG A 975 24.93 12.96 4.90
CA ARG A 975 25.29 11.68 5.54
C ARG A 975 26.79 11.37 5.40
N ASN A 976 27.41 11.75 4.27
CA ASN A 976 28.86 11.58 4.08
C ASN A 976 29.67 12.39 5.10
N SER A 977 29.25 13.63 5.42
CA SER A 977 29.95 14.46 6.41
C SER A 977 29.71 13.98 7.85
N GLU A 978 28.54 13.42 8.16
CA GLU A 978 28.28 12.77 9.46
C GLU A 978 29.11 11.50 9.66
N GLN A 979 29.29 10.67 8.63
CA GLN A 979 30.17 9.51 8.73
C GLN A 979 31.65 9.92 8.78
N ALA A 980 32.07 10.95 8.04
CA ALA A 980 33.43 11.50 8.15
C ALA A 980 33.73 12.02 9.56
N ALA A 981 32.81 12.80 10.16
CA ALA A 981 32.93 13.29 11.53
C ALA A 981 32.96 12.14 12.56
N ARG A 982 32.10 11.13 12.42
CA ARG A 982 32.15 9.93 13.27
C ARG A 982 33.45 9.13 13.11
N THR A 983 34.00 9.06 11.89
CA THR A 983 35.27 8.37 11.63
C THR A 983 36.47 9.15 12.20
N GLN A 984 36.43 10.49 12.18
CA GLN A 984 37.41 11.33 12.89
C GLN A 984 37.30 11.19 14.41
N ALA A 985 36.09 11.10 14.98
CA ALA A 985 35.88 10.88 16.41
C ALA A 985 36.35 9.48 16.87
N LEU A 986 36.12 8.45 16.06
CA LEU A 986 36.60 7.08 16.30
C LEU A 986 38.12 6.93 16.04
N GLY A 987 38.71 7.79 15.21
CA GLY A 987 40.15 7.78 14.89
C GLY A 987 41.09 8.06 16.05
N PHE A 988 40.57 8.37 17.25
CA PHE A 988 41.35 8.56 18.48
C PHE A 988 41.42 7.33 19.39
N ILE A 989 40.74 6.22 19.04
CA ILE A 989 40.67 5.01 19.89
C ILE A 989 40.97 3.76 19.06
N LEU A 990 42.06 3.07 19.44
CA LEU A 990 42.49 1.72 19.05
C LEU A 990 43.01 1.51 17.61
N PHE A 991 44.34 1.59 17.50
CA PHE A 991 45.13 0.78 16.58
C PHE A 991 45.33 -0.61 17.23
N GLU A 992 44.80 -1.69 16.64
CA GLU A 992 45.47 -3.00 16.48
C GLU A 992 44.53 -4.10 15.92
N GLY A 993 45.07 -4.93 15.02
CA GLY A 993 44.71 -6.35 14.87
C GLY A 993 43.30 -6.78 14.44
N THR A 994 43.01 -6.79 13.13
CA THR A 994 42.65 -8.01 12.36
C THR A 994 42.28 -7.70 10.90
N MET A 995 42.97 -8.33 9.93
CA MET A 995 42.52 -8.32 8.54
C MET A 995 41.35 -9.30 8.35
N SER A 996 40.14 -8.78 8.12
CA SER A 996 39.03 -9.58 7.63
C SER A 996 39.33 -10.09 6.21
N ARG A 997 39.63 -11.39 6.09
CA ARG A 997 39.77 -12.07 4.80
C ARG A 997 38.41 -12.07 4.09
N ARG A 998 38.32 -11.36 2.95
CA ARG A 998 37.20 -11.52 2.03
C ARG A 998 37.22 -12.94 1.47
N TYR A 999 36.07 -13.61 1.42
CA TYR A 999 35.91 -14.88 0.70
C TYR A 999 36.36 -14.69 -0.75
N ASP A 1000 37.30 -15.52 -1.23
CA ASP A 1000 37.68 -15.53 -2.64
C ASP A 1000 36.52 -16.09 -3.46
N SER A 1001 36.07 -15.34 -4.47
CA SER A 1001 34.92 -15.66 -5.30
C SER A 1001 35.26 -16.54 -6.52
N ARG A 1002 36.52 -16.94 -6.69
CA ARG A 1002 37.01 -17.74 -7.82
C ARG A 1002 36.84 -19.24 -7.58
N THR A 1003 36.16 -19.92 -8.51
CA THR A 1003 35.99 -21.39 -8.55
C THR A 1003 37.20 -22.14 -9.15
N THR A 1004 38.37 -21.51 -9.23
CA THR A 1004 39.58 -22.05 -9.88
C THR A 1004 40.76 -22.23 -8.92
N ILE A 1005 40.51 -22.13 -7.60
CA ILE A 1005 41.56 -22.22 -6.56
C ILE A 1005 41.32 -23.49 -5.75
N PHE A 1006 42.32 -24.35 -5.73
CA PHE A 1006 42.29 -25.65 -5.07
C PHE A 1006 43.32 -25.70 -3.93
N SER A 1007 43.03 -26.48 -2.89
CA SER A 1007 43.97 -26.84 -1.83
C SER A 1007 45.04 -27.81 -2.36
N PRO A 1008 46.18 -28.00 -1.65
CA PRO A 1008 47.17 -29.03 -1.99
C PRO A 1008 46.57 -30.44 -2.12
N GLU A 1009 45.48 -30.72 -1.41
CA GLU A 1009 44.71 -31.96 -1.43
C GLU A 1009 43.74 -32.06 -2.63
N GLY A 1010 43.73 -31.07 -3.54
CA GLY A 1010 42.93 -31.07 -4.76
C GLY A 1010 41.47 -30.68 -4.59
N ARG A 1011 41.05 -30.18 -3.42
CA ARG A 1011 39.66 -29.74 -3.15
C ARG A 1011 39.51 -28.24 -3.40
N LEU A 1012 38.32 -27.77 -3.73
CA LEU A 1012 38.06 -26.32 -3.88
C LEU A 1012 38.33 -25.60 -2.55
N TYR A 1013 39.11 -24.52 -2.58
CA TYR A 1013 39.50 -23.79 -1.36
C TYR A 1013 38.28 -23.19 -0.62
N GLN A 1014 37.21 -22.87 -1.36
CA GLN A 1014 35.92 -22.45 -0.79
C GLN A 1014 35.23 -23.57 0.02
N VAL A 1015 35.43 -24.84 -0.36
CA VAL A 1015 34.93 -26.00 0.38
C VAL A 1015 35.76 -26.20 1.65
N GLU A 1016 37.06 -25.98 1.63
CA GLU A 1016 37.90 -26.01 2.85
C GLU A 1016 37.41 -25.00 3.90
N TYR A 1017 37.10 -23.75 3.51
CA TYR A 1017 36.50 -22.77 4.44
C TYR A 1017 35.15 -23.24 5.01
N ALA A 1018 34.33 -23.92 4.20
CA ALA A 1018 33.07 -24.50 4.68
C ALA A 1018 33.29 -25.67 5.65
N MET A 1019 34.34 -26.48 5.45
CA MET A 1019 34.77 -27.54 6.37
C MET A 1019 35.34 -26.98 7.68
N GLU A 1020 36.11 -25.90 7.62
CA GLU A 1020 36.65 -25.19 8.80
C GLU A 1020 35.50 -24.67 9.69
N ALA A 1021 34.45 -24.08 9.09
CA ALA A 1021 33.24 -23.67 9.80
C ALA A 1021 32.48 -24.82 10.48
N ILE A 1022 32.54 -26.05 9.91
CA ILE A 1022 31.98 -27.26 10.52
C ILE A 1022 32.86 -27.73 11.69
N GLY A 1023 34.19 -27.66 11.55
CA GLY A 1023 35.13 -27.97 12.64
C GLY A 1023 34.90 -27.11 13.88
N HIS A 1024 34.43 -25.88 13.71
CA HIS A 1024 34.06 -25.00 14.82
C HIS A 1024 32.64 -25.22 15.40
N ALA A 1025 31.84 -26.16 14.87
CA ALA A 1025 30.49 -26.44 15.36
C ALA A 1025 30.45 -27.57 16.40
N GLY A 1026 29.37 -27.65 17.19
CA GLY A 1026 29.17 -28.72 18.17
C GLY A 1026 29.17 -30.12 17.54
N THR A 1027 29.66 -31.09 18.30
CA THR A 1027 29.81 -32.49 17.91
C THR A 1027 28.46 -33.14 17.59
N CYS A 1028 28.31 -33.77 16.43
CA CYS A 1028 27.10 -34.54 16.07
C CYS A 1028 27.49 -35.94 15.60
N LEU A 1029 26.96 -36.98 16.23
CA LEU A 1029 27.23 -38.38 15.91
C LEU A 1029 25.97 -39.14 15.49
N GLY A 1030 26.16 -40.18 14.69
CA GLY A 1030 25.12 -41.12 14.30
C GLY A 1030 25.58 -42.56 14.44
N ILE A 1031 24.67 -43.45 14.88
CA ILE A 1031 24.92 -44.89 15.07
C ILE A 1031 23.74 -45.69 14.51
N LEU A 1032 24.04 -46.67 13.66
CA LEU A 1032 23.11 -47.66 13.14
C LEU A 1032 23.11 -48.91 14.04
N ALA A 1033 21.95 -49.26 14.59
CA ALA A 1033 21.71 -50.48 15.37
C ALA A 1033 20.78 -51.44 14.60
N ASN A 1034 20.69 -52.69 15.05
CA ASN A 1034 19.84 -53.71 14.42
C ASN A 1034 18.33 -53.38 14.51
N ASP A 1035 17.93 -52.67 15.57
CA ASP A 1035 16.56 -52.35 15.97
C ASP A 1035 16.20 -50.86 15.80
N GLY A 1036 17.13 -50.03 15.30
CA GLY A 1036 16.87 -48.63 15.02
C GLY A 1036 18.11 -47.81 14.63
N VAL A 1037 17.92 -46.50 14.45
CA VAL A 1037 19.01 -45.54 14.20
C VAL A 1037 19.00 -44.47 15.29
N LEU A 1038 20.19 -44.01 15.67
CA LEU A 1038 20.41 -42.99 16.68
C LEU A 1038 21.16 -41.79 16.07
N LEU A 1039 20.69 -40.58 16.36
CA LEU A 1039 21.45 -39.33 16.21
C LEU A 1039 21.60 -38.66 17.58
N ALA A 1040 22.79 -38.16 17.88
CA ALA A 1040 23.04 -37.38 19.09
C ALA A 1040 23.92 -36.16 18.78
N ALA A 1041 23.58 -34.99 19.33
CA ALA A 1041 24.19 -33.71 18.99
C ALA A 1041 24.45 -32.82 20.22
N GLU A 1042 25.59 -32.15 20.21
CA GLU A 1042 26.01 -31.16 21.21
C GLU A 1042 25.31 -29.81 20.98
N ARG A 1043 24.58 -29.34 21.99
CA ARG A 1043 24.00 -28.00 22.07
C ARG A 1043 24.95 -27.07 22.83
N ARG A 1044 25.24 -25.90 22.26
CA ARG A 1044 25.99 -24.83 22.95
C ARG A 1044 25.03 -23.94 23.71
N ASN A 1045 25.34 -23.62 24.97
CA ASN A 1045 24.57 -22.66 25.75
C ASN A 1045 24.66 -21.27 25.10
N ILE A 1046 23.50 -20.70 24.81
CA ILE A 1046 23.33 -19.32 24.38
C ILE A 1046 23.29 -18.43 25.64
N HIS A 1047 23.75 -17.19 25.53
CA HIS A 1047 23.84 -16.26 26.67
C HIS A 1047 22.45 -15.94 27.26
N LYS A 1048 22.31 -15.87 28.59
CA LYS A 1048 21.05 -15.60 29.32
C LYS A 1048 20.34 -14.27 29.04
N LEU A 1049 20.82 -13.49 28.06
CA LEU A 1049 20.21 -12.23 27.58
C LEU A 1049 19.50 -12.41 26.24
N LEU A 1050 19.55 -13.61 25.66
CA LEU A 1050 18.81 -13.99 24.48
C LEU A 1050 17.63 -14.86 24.91
N ASP A 1051 16.46 -14.56 24.35
CA ASP A 1051 15.17 -15.15 24.70
C ASP A 1051 15.18 -16.68 24.55
N GLU A 1052 14.63 -17.39 25.55
CA GLU A 1052 14.56 -18.86 25.59
C GLU A 1052 13.76 -19.43 24.42
N VAL A 1053 12.93 -18.64 23.75
CA VAL A 1053 12.19 -19.04 22.54
C VAL A 1053 13.12 -19.44 21.37
N PHE A 1054 14.39 -19.00 21.36
CA PHE A 1054 15.35 -19.28 20.27
C PHE A 1054 16.37 -20.40 20.59
N PHE A 1055 15.89 -21.56 21.08
CA PHE A 1055 16.75 -22.75 21.13
C PHE A 1055 17.20 -23.16 19.71
N SER A 1056 18.52 -23.31 19.50
CA SER A 1056 19.03 -23.86 18.25
C SER A 1056 18.82 -25.37 18.22
N GLU A 1057 17.71 -25.83 17.64
CA GLU A 1057 17.49 -27.25 17.35
C GLU A 1057 18.70 -27.81 16.58
N LYS A 1058 19.21 -28.98 16.99
CA LYS A 1058 20.30 -29.67 16.29
C LYS A 1058 19.84 -30.87 15.50
N ILE A 1059 18.64 -31.39 15.79
CA ILE A 1059 18.04 -32.53 15.09
C ILE A 1059 16.69 -32.12 14.50
N TYR A 1060 16.57 -32.21 13.17
CA TYR A 1060 15.43 -31.75 12.40
C TYR A 1060 14.66 -32.96 11.84
N LYS A 1061 13.37 -33.07 12.12
CA LYS A 1061 12.48 -34.03 11.42
C LYS A 1061 12.27 -33.56 9.97
N LEU A 1062 12.45 -34.47 9.01
CA LEU A 1062 12.32 -34.19 7.58
C LEU A 1062 10.97 -34.70 7.03
N ASN A 1063 10.61 -35.94 7.38
CA ASN A 1063 9.30 -36.55 7.15
C ASN A 1063 9.03 -37.58 8.27
N GLU A 1064 8.03 -38.46 8.13
CA GLU A 1064 7.75 -39.49 9.15
C GLU A 1064 8.84 -40.58 9.24
N ASP A 1065 9.58 -40.81 8.16
CA ASP A 1065 10.55 -41.90 8.01
C ASP A 1065 12.02 -41.45 8.07
N MET A 1066 12.29 -40.13 8.17
CA MET A 1066 13.63 -39.55 8.16
C MET A 1066 13.78 -38.28 9.02
N ALA A 1067 14.97 -38.12 9.62
CA ALA A 1067 15.42 -36.91 10.31
C ALA A 1067 16.93 -36.71 10.10
N CYS A 1068 17.44 -35.51 10.38
CA CYS A 1068 18.88 -35.22 10.28
C CYS A 1068 19.42 -34.34 11.41
N SER A 1069 20.67 -34.57 11.81
CA SER A 1069 21.43 -33.70 12.72
C SER A 1069 22.45 -32.85 11.96
N VAL A 1070 22.67 -31.62 12.41
CA VAL A 1070 23.46 -30.62 11.65
C VAL A 1070 24.67 -30.08 12.43
N ALA A 1071 25.85 -30.12 11.79
CA ALA A 1071 27.06 -29.46 12.27
C ALA A 1071 27.54 -28.43 11.25
N GLY A 1072 27.73 -27.19 11.70
CA GLY A 1072 28.07 -26.03 10.87
C GLY A 1072 27.15 -24.84 11.13
N ILE A 1073 26.95 -24.01 10.10
CA ILE A 1073 26.16 -22.78 10.14
C ILE A 1073 24.66 -23.08 10.19
N THR A 1074 23.97 -22.63 11.25
CA THR A 1074 22.54 -22.90 11.48
C THR A 1074 21.61 -22.31 10.40
N SER A 1075 21.94 -21.15 9.81
CA SER A 1075 21.15 -20.58 8.71
C SER A 1075 21.16 -21.49 7.47
N ASP A 1076 22.33 -22.06 7.15
CA ASP A 1076 22.50 -22.96 6.01
C ASP A 1076 21.76 -24.28 6.28
N ALA A 1077 21.77 -24.77 7.52
CA ALA A 1077 20.97 -25.91 7.96
C ALA A 1077 19.46 -25.68 7.77
N ASN A 1078 18.95 -24.53 8.21
CA ASN A 1078 17.52 -24.20 8.09
C ASN A 1078 17.05 -24.13 6.62
N VAL A 1079 17.86 -23.55 5.73
CA VAL A 1079 17.56 -23.52 4.29
C VAL A 1079 17.52 -24.93 3.71
N LEU A 1080 18.57 -25.73 3.95
CA LEU A 1080 18.68 -27.08 3.38
C LEU A 1080 17.61 -28.05 3.94
N THR A 1081 17.28 -27.96 5.23
CA THR A 1081 16.23 -28.80 5.85
C THR A 1081 14.82 -28.46 5.36
N ASN A 1082 14.54 -27.20 5.05
CA ASN A 1082 13.25 -26.82 4.44
C ASN A 1082 13.14 -27.28 2.99
N GLU A 1083 14.22 -27.21 2.19
CA GLU A 1083 14.24 -27.81 0.85
C GLU A 1083 14.04 -29.34 0.90
N LEU A 1084 14.71 -30.05 1.82
CA LEU A 1084 14.49 -31.48 2.04
C LEU A 1084 13.02 -31.83 2.33
N ARG A 1085 12.35 -31.05 3.19
CA ARG A 1085 10.92 -31.21 3.51
C ARG A 1085 10.04 -31.02 2.27
N LEU A 1086 10.31 -29.99 1.47
CA LEU A 1086 9.58 -29.71 0.22
C LEU A 1086 9.78 -30.80 -0.82
N ILE A 1087 11.00 -31.32 -0.99
CA ILE A 1087 11.31 -32.43 -1.89
C ILE A 1087 10.56 -33.70 -1.45
N ALA A 1088 10.63 -34.05 -0.16
CA ALA A 1088 9.92 -35.21 0.37
C ALA A 1088 8.39 -35.11 0.24
N GLN A 1089 7.82 -33.93 0.52
CA GLN A 1089 6.38 -33.69 0.38
C GLN A 1089 5.91 -33.74 -1.09
N ARG A 1090 6.70 -33.16 -2.02
CA ARG A 1090 6.40 -33.21 -3.46
C ARG A 1090 6.46 -34.64 -3.99
N TYR A 1091 7.46 -35.41 -3.58
CA TYR A 1091 7.59 -36.82 -3.95
C TYR A 1091 6.40 -37.64 -3.45
N LEU A 1092 6.02 -37.47 -2.18
CA LEU A 1092 4.87 -38.14 -1.59
C LEU A 1092 3.56 -37.78 -2.31
N LEU A 1093 3.36 -36.51 -2.67
CA LEU A 1093 2.19 -36.08 -3.44
C LEU A 1093 2.15 -36.71 -4.84
N GLN A 1094 3.30 -36.78 -5.51
CA GLN A 1094 3.41 -37.23 -6.90
C GLN A 1094 3.35 -38.76 -7.05
N TYR A 1095 3.99 -39.51 -6.15
CA TYR A 1095 4.13 -40.97 -6.25
C TYR A 1095 3.32 -41.75 -5.21
N GLN A 1096 2.69 -41.07 -4.24
CA GLN A 1096 1.88 -41.67 -3.17
C GLN A 1096 2.66 -42.67 -2.28
N GLU A 1097 3.98 -42.54 -2.23
CA GLU A 1097 4.88 -43.29 -1.35
C GLU A 1097 5.99 -42.38 -0.80
N PRO A 1098 6.58 -42.67 0.38
CA PRO A 1098 7.69 -41.90 0.91
C PRO A 1098 8.93 -42.04 0.02
N ILE A 1099 9.67 -40.93 -0.14
CA ILE A 1099 10.92 -40.91 -0.89
C ILE A 1099 11.97 -41.84 -0.25
N PRO A 1100 12.66 -42.71 -1.02
CA PRO A 1100 13.76 -43.53 -0.51
C PRO A 1100 14.88 -42.69 0.11
N CYS A 1101 15.53 -43.21 1.15
CA CYS A 1101 16.47 -42.41 1.96
C CYS A 1101 17.62 -41.85 1.13
N GLU A 1102 18.23 -42.68 0.28
CA GLU A 1102 19.33 -42.31 -0.60
C GLU A 1102 18.92 -41.24 -1.64
N GLN A 1103 17.70 -41.31 -2.19
CA GLN A 1103 17.22 -40.33 -3.18
C GLN A 1103 17.09 -38.93 -2.56
N LEU A 1104 16.58 -38.84 -1.32
CA LEU A 1104 16.44 -37.57 -0.63
C LEU A 1104 17.80 -36.96 -0.25
N VAL A 1105 18.78 -37.80 0.14
CA VAL A 1105 20.16 -37.36 0.41
C VAL A 1105 20.84 -36.89 -0.88
N THR A 1106 20.71 -37.65 -1.97
CA THR A 1106 21.30 -37.32 -3.29
C THR A 1106 20.76 -35.99 -3.82
N ALA A 1107 19.46 -35.77 -3.78
CA ALA A 1107 18.84 -34.53 -4.27
C ALA A 1107 19.37 -33.28 -3.55
N LEU A 1108 19.71 -33.38 -2.26
CA LEU A 1108 20.37 -32.28 -1.56
C LEU A 1108 21.85 -32.14 -1.93
N CYS A 1109 22.52 -33.24 -2.19
CA CYS A 1109 23.92 -33.26 -2.57
C CYS A 1109 24.13 -32.62 -3.95
N ASP A 1110 23.21 -32.82 -4.89
CA ASP A 1110 23.17 -32.10 -6.17
C ASP A 1110 23.03 -30.57 -5.95
N ILE A 1111 22.17 -30.15 -5.01
CA ILE A 1111 22.03 -28.73 -4.63
C ILE A 1111 23.33 -28.18 -4.04
N LYS A 1112 23.97 -28.90 -3.09
CA LYS A 1112 25.25 -28.49 -2.51
C LYS A 1112 26.35 -28.41 -3.58
N GLN A 1113 26.46 -29.43 -4.43
CA GLN A 1113 27.44 -29.50 -5.51
C GLN A 1113 27.28 -28.33 -6.50
N ALA A 1114 26.06 -27.97 -6.87
CA ALA A 1114 25.79 -26.82 -7.73
C ALA A 1114 26.30 -25.49 -7.13
N TYR A 1115 26.40 -25.36 -5.80
CA TYR A 1115 26.97 -24.19 -5.13
C TYR A 1115 28.51 -24.19 -5.07
N THR A 1116 29.16 -25.27 -5.51
CA THR A 1116 30.63 -25.34 -5.73
C THR A 1116 31.03 -25.03 -7.17
N GLN A 1117 30.12 -25.17 -8.14
CA GLN A 1117 30.41 -25.12 -9.58
C GLN A 1117 30.39 -23.71 -10.20
N PHE A 1118 29.70 -22.74 -9.58
CA PHE A 1118 29.48 -21.41 -10.16
C PHE A 1118 30.14 -20.29 -9.35
N GLY A 1119 30.98 -19.48 -10.01
CA GLY A 1119 31.57 -18.27 -9.44
C GLY A 1119 30.53 -17.29 -8.92
N GLY A 1120 30.77 -16.71 -7.75
CA GLY A 1120 29.84 -15.81 -7.07
C GLY A 1120 28.80 -16.50 -6.16
N LYS A 1121 28.72 -17.84 -6.16
CA LYS A 1121 28.08 -18.60 -5.08
C LYS A 1121 29.13 -19.01 -4.05
N ARG A 1122 28.72 -19.22 -2.79
CA ARG A 1122 29.54 -19.89 -1.76
C ARG A 1122 28.99 -21.28 -1.48
N PRO A 1123 29.81 -22.29 -1.18
CA PRO A 1123 29.35 -23.55 -0.61
C PRO A 1123 28.58 -23.33 0.71
N PHE A 1124 27.71 -24.28 1.04
CA PHE A 1124 27.00 -24.30 2.33
C PHE A 1124 27.93 -24.76 3.45
N GLY A 1125 28.07 -23.97 4.51
CA GLY A 1125 28.97 -24.24 5.64
C GLY A 1125 28.41 -25.26 6.63
N VAL A 1126 27.84 -26.37 6.15
CA VAL A 1126 27.13 -27.35 6.98
C VAL A 1126 27.23 -28.79 6.45
N SER A 1127 27.58 -29.71 7.36
CA SER A 1127 27.43 -31.16 7.18
C SER A 1127 26.18 -31.66 7.88
N LEU A 1128 25.57 -32.70 7.31
CA LEU A 1128 24.36 -33.32 7.83
C LEU A 1128 24.60 -34.83 8.04
N LEU A 1129 24.12 -35.37 9.15
CA LEU A 1129 23.90 -36.81 9.32
C LEU A 1129 22.41 -37.09 9.23
N TYR A 1130 22.00 -38.10 8.47
CA TYR A 1130 20.60 -38.46 8.25
C TYR A 1130 20.36 -39.83 8.87
N MET A 1131 19.33 -39.94 9.70
CA MET A 1131 18.73 -41.23 10.06
C MET A 1131 17.46 -41.44 9.24
N GLY A 1132 17.29 -42.63 8.71
CA GLY A 1132 16.10 -42.98 7.92
C GLY A 1132 15.74 -44.46 8.01
N TRP A 1133 14.52 -44.78 7.61
CA TRP A 1133 14.10 -46.15 7.31
C TRP A 1133 13.35 -46.19 5.98
N ASP A 1134 13.63 -47.18 5.14
CA ASP A 1134 12.77 -47.49 3.99
C ASP A 1134 12.53 -48.99 3.80
N LYS A 1135 11.55 -49.30 2.94
CA LYS A 1135 11.07 -50.67 2.69
C LYS A 1135 12.08 -51.58 1.96
N HIS A 1136 13.16 -51.02 1.39
CA HIS A 1136 14.12 -51.76 0.58
C HIS A 1136 15.39 -52.09 1.35
N TYR A 1137 15.94 -51.11 2.07
CA TYR A 1137 17.23 -51.23 2.76
C TYR A 1137 17.12 -51.17 4.29
N GLY A 1138 15.90 -50.95 4.82
CA GLY A 1138 15.67 -50.89 6.25
C GLY A 1138 16.26 -49.64 6.88
N PHE A 1139 16.80 -49.78 8.09
CA PHE A 1139 17.43 -48.69 8.84
C PHE A 1139 18.73 -48.25 8.16
N GLN A 1140 18.87 -46.94 7.94
CA GLN A 1140 20.00 -46.34 7.22
C GLN A 1140 20.52 -45.10 7.94
N LEU A 1141 21.83 -44.90 7.85
CA LEU A 1141 22.54 -43.72 8.33
C LEU A 1141 23.41 -43.17 7.19
N TYR A 1142 23.17 -41.93 6.77
CA TYR A 1142 23.96 -41.24 5.76
C TYR A 1142 24.68 -40.03 6.34
N GLN A 1143 25.76 -39.61 5.70
CA GLN A 1143 26.44 -38.34 5.92
C GLN A 1143 26.50 -37.57 4.60
N SER A 1144 26.32 -36.24 4.62
CA SER A 1144 26.64 -35.36 3.49
C SER A 1144 27.48 -34.16 3.92
N ASP A 1145 28.43 -33.75 3.07
CA ASP A 1145 29.36 -32.65 3.33
C ASP A 1145 29.09 -31.42 2.43
N PRO A 1146 29.75 -30.26 2.62
CA PRO A 1146 29.62 -29.06 1.77
C PRO A 1146 29.92 -29.21 0.28
N SER A 1147 30.68 -30.23 -0.14
CA SER A 1147 31.05 -30.45 -1.55
C SER A 1147 29.94 -31.11 -2.37
N GLY A 1148 28.92 -31.66 -1.69
CA GLY A 1148 27.93 -32.54 -2.31
C GLY A 1148 28.37 -34.02 -2.34
N ASN A 1149 29.42 -34.40 -1.62
CA ASN A 1149 29.67 -35.81 -1.36
C ASN A 1149 28.71 -36.33 -0.29
N TYR A 1150 28.26 -37.57 -0.46
CA TYR A 1150 27.54 -38.33 0.55
C TYR A 1150 28.02 -39.78 0.62
N GLY A 1151 27.69 -40.46 1.71
CA GLY A 1151 27.95 -41.89 1.87
C GLY A 1151 27.14 -42.48 3.03
N GLY A 1152 26.86 -43.78 2.95
CA GLY A 1152 26.24 -44.56 4.03
C GLY A 1152 27.27 -44.99 5.09
N TRP A 1153 26.89 -44.98 6.36
CA TRP A 1153 27.77 -45.29 7.49
C TRP A 1153 27.09 -46.22 8.51
N LYS A 1154 27.91 -47.01 9.22
CA LYS A 1154 27.45 -47.82 10.37
C LYS A 1154 27.51 -47.02 11.68
N ALA A 1155 28.57 -46.25 11.85
CA ALA A 1155 28.67 -45.18 12.84
C ALA A 1155 29.62 -44.10 12.31
N THR A 1156 29.31 -42.83 12.54
CA THR A 1156 30.14 -41.69 12.10
C THR A 1156 29.88 -40.46 12.98
N CYS A 1157 30.75 -39.44 12.85
CA CYS A 1157 30.65 -38.17 13.57
C CYS A 1157 31.07 -37.00 12.66
N ILE A 1158 30.39 -35.87 12.82
CA ILE A 1158 30.71 -34.57 12.19
C ILE A 1158 30.80 -33.48 13.26
N GLY A 1159 31.37 -32.33 12.91
CA GLY A 1159 31.61 -31.22 13.85
C GLY A 1159 33.00 -31.28 14.52
N ASN A 1160 33.15 -30.52 15.60
CA ASN A 1160 34.37 -30.48 16.42
C ASN A 1160 34.75 -31.87 16.94
N ASN A 1161 36.05 -32.11 17.14
CA ASN A 1161 36.62 -33.38 17.66
C ASN A 1161 36.17 -34.68 16.96
N SER A 1162 35.56 -34.58 15.77
CA SER A 1162 35.00 -35.71 15.01
C SER A 1162 36.01 -36.80 14.68
N ALA A 1163 37.29 -36.47 14.47
CA ALA A 1163 38.35 -37.45 14.25
C ALA A 1163 38.57 -38.37 15.48
N ALA A 1164 38.54 -37.81 16.70
CA ALA A 1164 38.63 -38.58 17.94
C ALA A 1164 37.35 -39.41 18.18
N ALA A 1165 36.18 -38.80 17.95
CA ALA A 1165 34.89 -39.47 18.04
C ALA A 1165 34.80 -40.69 17.11
N VAL A 1166 35.20 -40.55 15.84
CA VAL A 1166 35.23 -41.65 14.86
C VAL A 1166 36.23 -42.74 15.25
N SER A 1167 37.37 -42.39 15.86
CA SER A 1167 38.32 -43.38 16.39
C SER A 1167 37.70 -44.23 17.50
N MET A 1168 37.03 -43.59 18.47
CA MET A 1168 36.30 -44.29 19.54
C MET A 1168 35.15 -45.15 18.99
N LEU A 1169 34.35 -44.62 18.07
CA LEU A 1169 33.28 -45.37 17.41
C LEU A 1169 33.83 -46.61 16.69
N LYS A 1170 34.98 -46.52 16.00
CA LYS A 1170 35.62 -47.68 15.35
C LYS A 1170 36.12 -48.74 16.35
N GLN A 1171 36.48 -48.36 17.58
CA GLN A 1171 36.95 -49.28 18.60
C GLN A 1171 35.80 -49.99 19.35
N ASP A 1172 34.74 -49.24 19.69
CA ASP A 1172 33.65 -49.72 20.54
C ASP A 1172 32.42 -50.23 19.75
N TYR A 1173 32.26 -49.86 18.48
CA TYR A 1173 31.15 -50.34 17.65
C TYR A 1173 31.38 -51.79 17.21
N LYS A 1174 30.41 -52.65 17.54
CA LYS A 1174 30.37 -54.04 17.06
C LYS A 1174 29.23 -54.25 16.09
N GLU A 1175 29.57 -54.61 14.86
CA GLU A 1175 28.62 -54.97 13.82
C GLU A 1175 27.82 -56.23 14.20
N GLY A 1176 26.51 -56.21 13.96
CA GLY A 1176 25.60 -57.32 14.28
C GLY A 1176 25.26 -57.50 15.76
N GLU A 1177 26.07 -57.01 16.70
CA GLU A 1177 25.78 -57.03 18.15
C GLU A 1177 25.11 -55.72 18.67
N MET A 1178 25.10 -54.65 17.87
CA MET A 1178 24.62 -53.34 18.32
C MET A 1178 23.09 -53.25 18.39
N THR A 1179 22.56 -53.13 19.61
CA THR A 1179 21.17 -52.72 19.89
C THR A 1179 21.07 -51.22 20.12
N LEU A 1180 19.86 -50.66 20.05
CA LEU A 1180 19.61 -49.24 20.31
C LEU A 1180 20.00 -48.84 21.75
N SER A 1181 19.82 -49.75 22.72
CA SER A 1181 20.23 -49.50 24.12
C SER A 1181 21.75 -49.43 24.28
N SER A 1182 22.51 -50.30 23.58
CA SER A 1182 23.98 -50.22 23.57
C SER A 1182 24.48 -49.02 22.74
N ALA A 1183 23.79 -48.65 21.67
CA ALA A 1183 24.10 -47.46 20.87
C ALA A 1183 23.92 -46.16 21.69
N LEU A 1184 22.86 -46.06 22.51
CA LEU A 1184 22.64 -44.94 23.42
C LEU A 1184 23.77 -44.81 24.46
N ALA A 1185 24.20 -45.92 25.05
CA ALA A 1185 25.34 -45.92 25.99
C ALA A 1185 26.66 -45.50 25.31
N LEU A 1186 26.89 -45.97 24.08
CA LEU A 1186 28.06 -45.59 23.29
C LEU A 1186 28.03 -44.10 22.89
N ALA A 1187 26.88 -43.56 22.48
CA ALA A 1187 26.73 -42.15 22.16
C ALA A 1187 27.05 -41.24 23.35
N VAL A 1188 26.55 -41.58 24.54
CA VAL A 1188 26.85 -40.86 25.79
C VAL A 1188 28.34 -40.94 26.12
N LYS A 1189 28.96 -42.13 26.02
CA LYS A 1189 30.41 -42.35 26.24
C LYS A 1189 31.29 -41.51 25.30
N VAL A 1190 30.90 -41.40 24.03
CA VAL A 1190 31.63 -40.59 23.03
C VAL A 1190 31.50 -39.11 23.34
N LEU A 1191 30.28 -38.58 23.51
CA LEU A 1191 30.07 -37.15 23.80
C LEU A 1191 30.76 -36.71 25.11
N ASN A 1192 30.71 -37.55 26.16
CA ASN A 1192 31.38 -37.26 27.43
C ASN A 1192 32.90 -37.07 27.29
N LYS A 1193 33.53 -37.69 26.27
CA LYS A 1193 34.99 -37.66 26.05
C LYS A 1193 35.43 -36.69 24.95
N THR A 1194 34.50 -36.15 24.15
CA THR A 1194 34.81 -35.23 23.04
C THR A 1194 34.41 -33.77 23.29
N MET A 1195 33.68 -33.47 24.38
CA MET A 1195 33.32 -32.10 24.76
C MET A 1195 34.46 -31.40 25.52
N ASP A 1196 34.97 -30.27 24.99
CA ASP A 1196 36.29 -29.74 25.36
C ASP A 1196 36.46 -29.18 26.79
N VAL A 1197 35.41 -28.70 27.48
CA VAL A 1197 35.59 -27.96 28.77
C VAL A 1197 34.51 -28.19 29.83
N SER A 1198 33.43 -28.93 29.56
CA SER A 1198 32.32 -29.00 30.53
C SER A 1198 31.72 -30.39 30.68
N LYS A 1199 31.44 -30.79 31.93
CA LYS A 1199 30.67 -32.00 32.25
C LYS A 1199 29.41 -32.11 31.38
N LEU A 1200 29.16 -33.32 30.91
CA LEU A 1200 27.97 -33.69 30.17
C LEU A 1200 26.72 -33.36 30.99
N SER A 1201 25.76 -32.64 30.41
CA SER A 1201 24.46 -32.37 31.02
C SER A 1201 23.35 -32.48 29.98
N ALA A 1202 22.15 -32.85 30.40
CA ALA A 1202 21.02 -33.07 29.49
C ALA A 1202 20.53 -31.80 28.78
N GLU A 1203 20.87 -30.60 29.28
CA GLU A 1203 20.62 -29.32 28.59
C GLU A 1203 21.52 -29.13 27.36
N LYS A 1204 22.71 -29.74 27.37
CA LYS A 1204 23.76 -29.59 26.35
C LYS A 1204 23.75 -30.70 25.31
N VAL A 1205 22.82 -31.64 25.38
CA VAL A 1205 22.77 -32.79 24.47
C VAL A 1205 21.35 -32.99 23.96
N GLU A 1206 21.23 -33.16 22.65
CA GLU A 1206 20.00 -33.56 21.97
C GLU A 1206 20.16 -34.96 21.41
N ILE A 1207 19.21 -35.85 21.69
CA ILE A 1207 19.27 -37.25 21.26
C ILE A 1207 17.95 -37.62 20.60
N ALA A 1208 18.00 -38.21 19.40
CA ALA A 1208 16.83 -38.70 18.70
C ALA A 1208 17.04 -40.13 18.21
N THR A 1209 16.00 -40.96 18.39
CA THR A 1209 15.96 -42.36 17.98
C THR A 1209 14.90 -42.54 16.90
N LEU A 1210 15.20 -43.38 15.91
CA LEU A 1210 14.29 -43.82 14.88
C LEU A 1210 14.11 -45.33 15.01
N THR A 1211 12.88 -45.77 15.24
CA THR A 1211 12.51 -47.19 15.50
C THR A 1211 11.27 -47.57 14.69
N ARG A 1212 10.88 -48.85 14.71
CA ARG A 1212 9.68 -49.34 14.03
C ARG A 1212 8.69 -49.96 15.02
N GLU A 1213 7.57 -49.28 15.24
CA GLU A 1213 6.48 -49.70 16.12
C GLU A 1213 5.24 -50.05 15.30
N ASN A 1214 4.65 -51.23 15.50
CA ASN A 1214 3.43 -51.69 14.79
C ASN A 1214 3.52 -51.56 13.25
N GLY A 1215 4.72 -51.79 12.68
CA GLY A 1215 4.98 -51.69 11.25
C GLY A 1215 5.22 -50.27 10.71
N LYS A 1216 5.04 -49.22 11.53
CA LYS A 1216 5.29 -47.81 11.18
C LYS A 1216 6.60 -47.31 11.76
N THR A 1217 7.27 -46.40 11.05
CA THR A 1217 8.44 -45.69 11.57
C THR A 1217 8.04 -44.70 12.65
N ARG A 1218 8.85 -44.57 13.70
CA ARG A 1218 8.66 -43.60 14.78
C ARG A 1218 9.98 -42.92 15.11
N ILE A 1219 10.01 -41.60 14.90
CA ILE A 1219 11.09 -40.72 15.32
C ILE A 1219 10.74 -40.15 16.70
N LYS A 1220 11.58 -40.39 17.70
CA LYS A 1220 11.44 -39.88 19.07
C LYS A 1220 12.70 -39.10 19.45
N VAL A 1221 12.55 -37.79 19.64
CA VAL A 1221 13.54 -36.97 20.38
C VAL A 1221 13.35 -37.26 21.87
N LEU A 1222 14.44 -37.58 22.57
CA LEU A 1222 14.41 -37.89 24.00
C LEU A 1222 14.19 -36.62 24.82
N LYS A 1223 13.36 -36.70 25.85
CA LYS A 1223 13.14 -35.60 26.80
C LYS A 1223 14.36 -35.46 27.71
N GLN A 1224 14.62 -34.25 28.21
CA GLN A 1224 15.74 -33.96 29.11
C GLN A 1224 15.89 -34.97 30.26
N LYS A 1225 14.78 -35.35 30.93
CA LYS A 1225 14.78 -36.38 31.99
C LYS A 1225 15.29 -37.75 31.54
N GLU A 1226 14.92 -38.18 30.33
CA GLU A 1226 15.38 -39.45 29.76
C GLU A 1226 16.88 -39.40 29.43
N VAL A 1227 17.38 -38.23 29.01
CA VAL A 1227 18.82 -38.00 28.79
C VAL A 1227 19.59 -37.96 30.12
N GLU A 1228 19.04 -37.36 31.18
CA GLU A 1228 19.64 -37.37 32.52
C GLU A 1228 19.77 -38.79 33.09
N GLU A 1229 18.77 -39.65 32.89
CA GLU A 1229 18.82 -41.05 33.31
C GLU A 1229 19.92 -41.84 32.58
N LEU A 1230 20.10 -41.61 31.27
CA LEU A 1230 21.18 -42.19 30.48
C LEU A 1230 22.57 -41.72 30.96
N ILE A 1231 22.72 -40.43 31.27
CA ILE A 1231 23.98 -39.88 31.81
C ILE A 1231 24.29 -40.50 33.18
N LYS A 1232 23.34 -40.50 34.12
CA LYS A 1232 23.50 -41.08 35.47
C LYS A 1232 23.85 -42.57 35.41
N LYS A 1233 23.24 -43.33 34.48
CA LYS A 1233 23.55 -44.75 34.26
C LYS A 1233 25.00 -44.92 33.79
N HIS A 1234 25.45 -44.10 32.84
CA HIS A 1234 26.83 -44.13 32.35
C HIS A 1234 27.85 -43.77 33.45
N GLU A 1235 27.59 -42.72 34.25
CA GLU A 1235 28.44 -42.35 35.39
C GLU A 1235 28.56 -43.48 36.43
N ALA A 1236 27.46 -44.19 36.71
CA ALA A 1236 27.47 -45.35 37.61
C ALA A 1236 28.25 -46.55 37.04
N GLU A 1237 28.17 -46.77 35.73
CA GLU A 1237 28.92 -47.83 35.02
C GLU A 1237 30.43 -47.52 34.95
N GLU A 1238 30.84 -46.27 34.66
CA GLU A 1238 32.26 -45.87 34.72
C GLU A 1238 32.80 -45.95 36.16
N ALA A 1239 32.05 -45.47 37.17
CA ALA A 1239 32.48 -45.57 38.57
C ALA A 1239 32.66 -47.03 39.04
N LYS A 1240 31.79 -47.94 38.58
CA LYS A 1240 31.94 -49.38 38.83
C LYS A 1240 33.15 -49.95 38.11
N ALA A 1241 33.34 -49.64 36.83
CA ALA A 1241 34.49 -50.12 36.05
C ALA A 1241 35.83 -49.60 36.60
N GLU A 1242 35.90 -48.36 37.11
CA GLU A 1242 37.09 -47.82 37.75
C GLU A 1242 37.37 -48.49 39.11
N LYS A 1243 36.32 -48.86 39.86
CA LYS A 1243 36.46 -49.66 41.08
C LYS A 1243 36.93 -51.07 40.79
N ASP A 1244 36.32 -51.77 39.83
CA ASP A 1244 36.71 -53.12 39.40
C ASP A 1244 38.15 -53.12 38.84
N LYS A 1245 38.57 -52.05 38.15
CA LYS A 1245 39.95 -51.86 37.69
C LYS A 1245 40.92 -51.65 38.85
N LYS A 1246 40.58 -50.81 39.83
CA LYS A 1246 41.40 -50.63 41.05
C LYS A 1246 41.49 -51.92 41.87
N GLU A 1247 40.42 -52.71 41.97
CA GLU A 1247 40.45 -54.04 42.61
C GLU A 1247 41.28 -55.06 41.82
N LYS A 1248 41.34 -54.96 40.49
CA LYS A 1248 42.26 -55.75 39.65
C LYS A 1248 43.72 -55.33 39.82
N GLU A 1249 44.02 -54.03 39.72
CA GLU A 1249 45.35 -53.46 39.90
C GLU A 1249 45.88 -53.71 41.33
N GLN A 1250 44.99 -53.79 42.33
CA GLN A 1250 45.33 -54.24 43.69
C GLN A 1250 45.64 -55.75 43.73
N LYS A 1251 44.80 -56.60 43.13
CA LYS A 1251 45.04 -58.06 43.04
C LYS A 1251 46.23 -58.47 42.16
N GLU A 1252 46.71 -57.60 41.28
CA GLU A 1252 47.96 -57.75 40.51
C GLU A 1252 49.18 -57.16 41.23
N LYS A 1253 48.99 -56.40 42.31
CA LYS A 1253 50.06 -55.96 43.23
C LYS A 1253 50.20 -56.84 44.46
N ASP A 1254 49.13 -57.53 44.85
CA ASP A 1254 49.10 -58.51 45.94
C ASP A 1254 49.46 -59.95 45.47
N LYS A 1255 49.93 -60.09 44.22
CA LYS A 1255 50.43 -61.33 43.59
C LYS A 1255 51.89 -61.16 43.16
#